data_AF-A0A2G4HK75-F1
#
_entry.id   AF-A0A2G4HK75-F1
#
_cell.length_a   1.000
_cell.length_b   1.000
_cell.length_c   1.000
_cell.angle_alpha   90.00
_cell.angle_beta   90.00
_cell.angle_gamma   90.00
#
_symmetry.space_group_name_H-M   'P 1'
#
loop_
_entity.id
_entity.type
_entity.pdbx_description
1 polymer ?
#
loop_
_entity_poly.entity_id
_entity_poly.type
_entity_poly.pdbx_seq_one_letter_code
_entity_poly.pdbx_strand_id
1 'polypeptide(L)'
;MILTFAQVQLEPVRDGGVEDKFQFPICRKSRVLPPRIHFREKCPQTNLRMTPCFFKKFRLFFIGLNALGLSAGEVQPINPRQVLAVENVCAWPNLTLLRDGTIAAILHNAPSHGRVEADVECWVSRNGLTWEKRSVVTSHEPQTVRMNHAAGLALNGDFLVLCSGWTDVKQADRPKQGPFRDAVLRPWILRSRDDGRTWTQRSDFPAGGAGWTDYIPFGDIWPGSDGVLHTSCYQGQYTDGAVSTEINKWRSWHFRSTDDGETWQRGSLIGTGHNETSLFPLRGSNWLAAARSDSSATDLFHSDDGGATWRGPRRVTSVGTGSGQGEINAHVTRLADDRLLLTYGVRTVGKAGVCALLSADEGRTWTEPVRLVNCSGDSGYPSSVQLANGSIVTVWYAKQSPLRDGYHMGATVWEAPTAQDLAPIAPAQPEGFIQARITDTWAAYADRLSFGLSQTLALLDDGCILSRPEWQTWRNGVPKVRVAYDAVTGDTDPKHEGKGYHGTTIGIPSSLDFPHQRGVAWQNQIAVVRSLECCHGTLADSASLARALQWVIDHHEEHRITTVNLAPVDNREHGAPVPTEIDAKLARLRELGIWVSAPSGNHAFTSGISWPAAQADCFAIGAVVPGQDVIHCDRSEKVALLAPASATSSANAIVCGAAMILREAIGKSHFDWRREGANLPEAMMTIFQRSGQPVTDPLTGRVYRRLDLLAAVQHVLGATQ
;
A
#
# COMPACT_ATOMS: atom_id res chain seq x y z
N MET A 1 -10.60 38.96 29.96
CA MET A 1 -12.07 38.91 29.83
C MET A 1 -12.45 37.44 29.85
N ILE A 2 -13.38 37.02 30.71
CA ILE A 2 -13.73 35.60 30.91
C ILE A 2 -15.10 35.36 30.28
N LEU A 3 -15.22 34.33 29.43
CA LEU A 3 -16.50 33.78 29.00
C LEU A 3 -16.42 32.25 29.02
N THR A 4 -16.87 31.69 30.13
CA THR A 4 -17.19 30.27 30.29
C THR A 4 -18.39 29.89 29.45
N PHE A 5 -18.36 28.70 28.83
CA PHE A 5 -19.59 27.98 28.44
C PHE A 5 -19.70 26.70 29.27
N ALA A 6 -20.94 26.37 29.66
CA ALA A 6 -21.21 25.45 30.76
C ALA A 6 -21.23 23.98 30.33
N GLN A 7 -20.84 23.11 31.27
CA GLN A 7 -21.19 21.69 31.22
C GLN A 7 -22.70 21.54 31.44
N VAL A 8 -23.34 20.63 30.71
CA VAL A 8 -24.67 20.11 31.05
C VAL A 8 -24.47 18.69 31.56
N GLN A 9 -24.71 18.48 32.85
CA GLN A 9 -24.83 17.13 33.41
C GLN A 9 -26.20 16.54 33.05
N LEU A 10 -26.24 15.23 32.80
CA LEU A 10 -27.46 14.45 32.79
C LEU A 10 -27.25 13.25 33.72
N GLU A 11 -28.07 13.17 34.76
CA GLU A 11 -28.17 12.02 35.66
C GLU A 11 -29.62 11.47 35.67
N PRO A 12 -29.84 10.21 36.08
CA PRO A 12 -30.95 9.42 35.58
C PRO A 12 -32.26 9.56 36.35
N VAL A 13 -33.37 9.26 35.66
CA VAL A 13 -34.68 9.01 36.26
C VAL A 13 -35.02 7.53 36.08
N ARG A 14 -35.61 6.91 37.11
CA ARG A 14 -36.06 5.51 37.11
C ARG A 14 -37.56 5.40 37.44
N ASP A 15 -38.14 4.34 36.88
CA ASP A 15 -39.32 3.58 37.33
C ASP A 15 -40.69 4.30 37.46
N GLY A 16 -41.74 3.62 36.99
CA GLY A 16 -43.13 4.10 37.04
C GLY A 16 -44.02 3.56 35.91
N GLY A 17 -44.31 2.26 35.92
CA GLY A 17 -45.26 1.64 34.97
C GLY A 17 -46.61 1.30 35.63
N VAL A 18 -47.63 1.01 34.81
CA VAL A 18 -48.82 0.21 35.16
C VAL A 18 -49.52 -0.24 33.86
N GLU A 19 -50.25 -1.35 33.91
CA GLU A 19 -50.92 -2.03 32.79
C GLU A 19 -52.33 -1.47 32.51
N ASP A 20 -52.92 -1.75 31.33
CA ASP A 20 -54.26 -2.39 31.32
C ASP A 20 -54.73 -3.10 30.03
N LYS A 21 -55.19 -4.35 30.23
CA LYS A 21 -56.31 -5.11 29.63
C LYS A 21 -56.58 -5.19 28.10
N PHE A 22 -56.56 -6.46 27.60
CA PHE A 22 -57.62 -7.27 26.94
C PHE A 22 -58.52 -6.67 25.81
N GLN A 23 -59.02 -7.38 24.78
CA GLN A 23 -59.58 -8.76 24.74
C GLN A 23 -59.65 -9.38 23.30
N PHE A 24 -60.04 -10.67 23.17
CA PHE A 24 -60.20 -11.50 21.94
C PHE A 24 -61.68 -11.54 21.41
N PRO A 25 -62.07 -11.98 20.16
CA PRO A 25 -61.88 -13.36 19.63
C PRO A 25 -61.91 -13.69 18.09
N ILE A 26 -61.14 -14.72 17.68
CA ILE A 26 -61.56 -16.03 17.09
C ILE A 26 -62.98 -16.14 16.44
N CYS A 27 -63.27 -16.76 15.26
CA CYS A 27 -62.50 -17.42 14.18
C CYS A 27 -63.39 -17.91 12.98
N ARG A 28 -62.76 -18.33 11.84
CA ARG A 28 -63.27 -19.22 10.72
C ARG A 28 -64.33 -18.63 9.76
N LYS A 29 -64.47 -19.01 8.46
CA LYS A 29 -63.84 -20.01 7.53
C LYS A 29 -63.09 -19.24 6.36
N SER A 30 -62.78 -19.64 5.11
CA SER A 30 -63.14 -20.74 4.16
C SER A 30 -61.93 -21.15 3.26
N ARG A 31 -62.08 -21.37 1.93
CA ARG A 31 -61.03 -21.68 0.92
C ARG A 31 -61.46 -21.28 -0.51
N VAL A 32 -60.54 -20.77 -1.36
CA VAL A 32 -60.37 -21.06 -2.82
C VAL A 32 -58.90 -20.75 -3.22
N LEU A 33 -58.35 -21.44 -4.23
CA LEU A 33 -57.04 -21.27 -4.90
C LEU A 33 -57.17 -21.71 -6.38
N PRO A 34 -56.23 -21.44 -7.32
CA PRO A 34 -55.27 -20.33 -7.47
C PRO A 34 -55.52 -19.61 -8.84
N PRO A 35 -54.56 -19.00 -9.60
CA PRO A 35 -53.40 -19.69 -10.23
C PRO A 35 -52.06 -18.91 -10.20
N ARG A 36 -50.98 -19.52 -10.71
CA ARG A 36 -49.69 -18.88 -11.06
C ARG A 36 -49.62 -18.59 -12.56
N ILE A 37 -48.83 -17.60 -12.98
CA ILE A 37 -48.41 -17.39 -14.39
C ILE A 37 -46.89 -17.15 -14.43
N HIS A 38 -46.21 -17.70 -15.43
CA HIS A 38 -44.80 -17.43 -15.74
C HIS A 38 -44.66 -16.27 -16.73
N PHE A 39 -43.50 -15.60 -16.70
CA PHE A 39 -43.00 -14.88 -17.87
C PHE A 39 -41.59 -15.37 -18.25
N ARG A 40 -41.31 -15.37 -19.55
CA ARG A 40 -40.05 -15.83 -20.15
C ARG A 40 -39.74 -14.96 -21.36
N GLU A 41 -38.45 -14.77 -21.62
CA GLU A 41 -37.83 -14.41 -22.91
C GLU A 41 -37.93 -12.98 -23.50
N LYS A 42 -36.79 -12.61 -24.12
CA LYS A 42 -36.58 -11.76 -25.30
C LYS A 42 -36.63 -10.22 -25.18
N CYS A 43 -35.43 -9.66 -25.16
CA CYS A 43 -35.09 -8.36 -25.74
C CYS A 43 -35.21 -8.37 -27.27
N PRO A 44 -35.59 -7.24 -27.88
CA PRO A 44 -35.03 -6.80 -29.16
C PRO A 44 -34.40 -5.40 -29.09
N GLN A 45 -33.50 -5.11 -30.02
CA GLN A 45 -32.87 -3.79 -30.21
C GLN A 45 -33.77 -2.85 -31.02
N THR A 46 -33.75 -1.54 -30.72
CA THR A 46 -34.05 -0.49 -31.70
C THR A 46 -33.14 0.72 -31.52
N ASN A 47 -32.66 1.28 -32.64
CA ASN A 47 -31.96 2.57 -32.68
C ASN A 47 -32.97 3.72 -32.70
N LEU A 48 -32.68 4.83 -32.03
CA LEU A 48 -33.33 6.12 -32.30
C LEU A 48 -32.38 7.29 -32.01
N ARG A 49 -32.06 8.06 -33.06
CA ARG A 49 -31.43 9.39 -32.94
C ARG A 49 -32.54 10.42 -32.74
N MET A 50 -32.33 11.40 -31.85
CA MET A 50 -33.02 12.70 -31.93
C MET A 50 -32.04 13.83 -31.60
N THR A 51 -32.14 14.92 -32.37
CA THR A 51 -31.41 16.18 -32.17
C THR A 51 -32.21 17.14 -31.28
N PRO A 52 -31.54 18.12 -30.62
CA PRO A 52 -32.15 18.90 -29.56
C PRO A 52 -32.83 20.19 -30.04
N CYS A 53 -33.86 20.66 -29.32
CA CYS A 53 -34.29 22.06 -29.35
C CYS A 53 -35.07 22.48 -28.08
N PHE A 54 -34.65 23.60 -27.49
CA PHE A 54 -35.33 24.49 -26.52
C PHE A 54 -36.29 23.94 -25.43
N PHE A 55 -35.97 24.24 -24.17
CA PHE A 55 -36.74 25.26 -23.44
C PHE A 55 -35.82 26.11 -22.53
N LYS A 56 -36.31 27.28 -22.07
CA LYS A 56 -35.49 28.31 -21.39
C LYS A 56 -35.84 28.47 -19.91
N LYS A 57 -34.81 28.79 -19.11
CA LYS A 57 -34.83 29.48 -17.81
C LYS A 57 -35.66 28.84 -16.67
N PHE A 58 -34.95 28.22 -15.74
CA PHE A 58 -35.00 28.64 -14.33
C PHE A 58 -33.58 28.92 -13.85
N ARG A 59 -33.36 30.02 -13.12
CA ARG A 59 -32.09 30.33 -12.44
C ARG A 59 -32.32 30.18 -10.95
N LEU A 60 -31.84 29.09 -10.36
CA LEU A 60 -31.47 29.05 -8.94
C LEU A 60 -29.94 29.02 -8.84
N PHE A 61 -29.41 29.65 -7.79
CA PHE A 61 -27.98 29.62 -7.50
C PHE A 61 -27.59 28.23 -6.94
N PHE A 62 -27.00 27.39 -7.78
CA PHE A 62 -26.13 26.31 -7.31
C PHE A 62 -24.68 26.77 -7.45
N ILE A 63 -24.03 27.04 -6.31
CA ILE A 63 -22.57 27.07 -6.23
C ILE A 63 -22.12 25.61 -6.25
N GLY A 64 -22.02 25.05 -7.45
CA GLY A 64 -21.53 23.70 -7.65
C GLY A 64 -20.03 23.62 -7.35
N LEU A 65 -19.67 23.16 -6.16
CA LEU A 65 -18.34 22.58 -5.95
C LEU A 65 -18.24 21.35 -6.86
N ASN A 66 -17.45 21.46 -7.94
CA ASN A 66 -17.03 20.31 -8.73
C ASN A 66 -15.97 19.51 -7.94
N ALA A 67 -16.41 18.89 -6.84
CA ALA A 67 -15.64 17.92 -6.08
C ALA A 67 -15.54 16.61 -6.89
N LEU A 68 -14.69 16.63 -7.92
CA LEU A 68 -14.42 15.50 -8.80
C LEU A 68 -13.69 14.38 -8.03
N GLY A 69 -14.46 13.46 -7.47
CA GLY A 69 -14.05 12.06 -7.27
C GLY A 69 -12.77 11.82 -6.47
N LEU A 70 -12.59 12.48 -5.32
CA LEU A 70 -11.58 12.04 -4.35
C LEU A 70 -11.94 10.65 -3.84
N SER A 71 -11.03 9.68 -3.97
CA SER A 71 -11.13 8.45 -3.18
C SER A 71 -10.70 8.74 -1.74
N ALA A 72 -11.48 8.26 -0.77
CA ALA A 72 -11.18 8.41 0.65
C ALA A 72 -9.74 7.96 0.97
N GLY A 73 -8.91 8.91 1.40
CA GLY A 73 -7.47 8.72 1.64
C GLY A 73 -6.58 9.78 0.97
N GLU A 74 -6.97 10.36 -0.17
CA GLU A 74 -6.13 11.35 -0.87
C GLU A 74 -6.23 12.76 -0.25
N VAL A 75 -5.08 13.30 0.17
CA VAL A 75 -4.92 14.64 0.78
C VAL A 75 -4.73 15.69 -0.32
N GLN A 76 -5.17 16.94 -0.07
CA GLN A 76 -4.91 18.06 -0.98
C GLN A 76 -3.55 18.73 -0.69
N PRO A 77 -2.78 19.14 -1.71
CA PRO A 77 -1.61 19.98 -1.54
C PRO A 77 -1.99 21.36 -1.00
N ILE A 78 -1.08 22.04 -0.30
CA ILE A 78 -1.29 23.41 0.17
C ILE A 78 -0.98 24.40 -0.96
N ASN A 79 -1.79 25.46 -1.07
CA ASN A 79 -1.67 26.56 -2.04
C ASN A 79 -1.38 26.15 -3.51
N PRO A 80 -2.05 25.13 -4.08
CA PRO A 80 -1.68 24.59 -5.39
C PRO A 80 -1.98 25.57 -6.54
N ARG A 81 -0.99 25.78 -7.39
CA ARG A 81 -1.06 26.60 -8.61
C ARG A 81 -0.58 25.77 -9.80
N GLN A 82 -1.51 25.35 -10.65
CA GLN A 82 -1.21 24.61 -11.86
C GLN A 82 -1.06 25.57 -13.05
N VAL A 83 -0.04 25.36 -13.88
CA VAL A 83 0.17 26.10 -15.15
C VAL A 83 0.48 25.14 -16.30
N LEU A 84 0.08 25.54 -17.51
CA LEU A 84 0.52 24.94 -18.75
C LEU A 84 1.92 25.48 -19.04
N ALA A 85 2.95 24.65 -18.90
CA ALA A 85 4.34 25.09 -18.94
C ALA A 85 4.93 25.07 -20.35
N VAL A 86 4.72 23.98 -21.11
CA VAL A 86 5.17 23.83 -22.49
C VAL A 86 4.13 23.05 -23.29
N GLU A 87 3.74 23.55 -24.45
CA GLU A 87 2.76 22.92 -25.35
C GLU A 87 3.43 21.99 -26.38
N ASN A 88 2.66 21.00 -26.86
CA ASN A 88 3.05 20.08 -27.95
C ASN A 88 4.27 19.20 -27.64
N VAL A 89 4.45 18.80 -26.38
CA VAL A 89 5.59 17.99 -25.92
C VAL A 89 5.13 16.75 -25.14
N CYS A 90 5.60 15.57 -25.56
CA CYS A 90 5.55 14.35 -24.76
C CYS A 90 6.79 14.36 -23.85
N ALA A 91 6.75 15.23 -22.84
CA ALA A 91 7.94 15.85 -22.27
C ALA A 91 8.87 14.91 -21.48
N TRP A 92 8.32 13.96 -20.71
CA TRP A 92 9.07 13.14 -19.74
C TRP A 92 10.08 13.94 -18.88
N PRO A 93 9.66 15.03 -18.23
CA PRO A 93 10.58 16.08 -17.79
C PRO A 93 11.42 15.69 -16.56
N ASN A 94 12.70 16.07 -16.57
CA ASN A 94 13.59 16.03 -15.41
C ASN A 94 13.94 17.46 -14.95
N LEU A 95 13.85 17.74 -13.65
CA LEU A 95 14.24 19.02 -13.06
C LEU A 95 15.63 18.98 -12.41
N THR A 96 16.41 20.03 -12.65
CA THR A 96 17.64 20.33 -11.89
C THR A 96 17.57 21.78 -11.40
N LEU A 97 17.84 22.01 -10.11
CA LEU A 97 17.99 23.37 -9.57
C LEU A 97 19.43 23.84 -9.79
N LEU A 98 19.62 24.89 -10.58
CA LEU A 98 20.92 25.45 -10.91
C LEU A 98 21.47 26.32 -9.76
N ARG A 99 22.78 26.61 -9.80
CA ARG A 99 23.48 27.35 -8.73
C ARG A 99 22.97 28.79 -8.48
N ASP A 100 22.30 29.41 -9.44
CA ASP A 100 21.63 30.72 -9.25
C ASP A 100 20.19 30.64 -8.74
N GLY A 101 19.70 29.43 -8.43
CA GLY A 101 18.31 29.17 -8.05
C GLY A 101 17.32 29.11 -9.22
N THR A 102 17.78 29.18 -10.48
CA THR A 102 16.94 28.87 -11.64
C THR A 102 16.63 27.37 -11.67
N ILE A 103 15.36 27.03 -11.89
CA ILE A 103 14.94 25.67 -12.24
C ILE A 103 15.27 25.46 -13.72
N ALA A 104 16.02 24.41 -14.06
CA ALA A 104 16.08 23.85 -15.40
C ALA A 104 15.20 22.61 -15.50
N ALA A 105 14.48 22.48 -16.62
CA ALA A 105 13.75 21.30 -17.03
C ALA A 105 14.36 20.78 -18.34
N ILE A 106 14.87 19.55 -18.32
CA ILE A 106 15.19 18.80 -19.53
C ILE A 106 13.92 18.06 -19.96
N LEU A 107 13.57 18.13 -21.25
CA LEU A 107 12.37 17.49 -21.78
C LEU A 107 12.52 17.09 -23.25
N HIS A 108 11.81 16.05 -23.68
CA HIS A 108 11.70 15.62 -25.07
C HIS A 108 10.67 16.49 -25.83
N ASN A 109 11.05 16.99 -27.02
CA ASN A 109 10.43 18.18 -27.63
C ASN A 109 9.29 17.92 -28.66
N ALA A 110 8.88 16.67 -28.87
CA ALA A 110 7.81 16.35 -29.84
C ALA A 110 6.52 15.82 -29.20
N PRO A 111 5.33 16.03 -29.80
CA PRO A 111 4.04 15.56 -29.29
C PRO A 111 3.80 14.07 -29.62
N SER A 112 4.81 13.23 -29.42
CA SER A 112 4.86 11.84 -29.84
C SER A 112 5.54 11.00 -28.76
N HIS A 113 5.11 9.75 -28.57
CA HIS A 113 5.69 8.83 -27.60
C HIS A 113 6.99 8.19 -28.18
N GLY A 114 7.93 9.06 -28.60
CA GLY A 114 9.20 8.70 -29.22
C GLY A 114 9.06 7.97 -30.56
N ARG A 115 8.17 8.42 -31.45
CA ARG A 115 7.90 7.79 -32.77
C ARG A 115 8.08 8.73 -33.97
N VAL A 116 8.84 9.80 -33.79
CA VAL A 116 9.25 10.78 -34.82
C VAL A 116 10.67 11.24 -34.52
N GLU A 117 11.35 11.81 -35.52
CA GLU A 117 12.57 12.58 -35.32
C GLU A 117 12.31 13.72 -34.33
N ALA A 118 13.10 13.76 -33.24
CA ALA A 118 12.94 14.72 -32.14
C ALA A 118 14.19 14.73 -31.23
N ASP A 119 14.30 15.77 -30.41
CA ASP A 119 15.43 16.05 -29.53
C ASP A 119 14.99 16.30 -28.08
N VAL A 120 15.97 16.38 -27.17
CA VAL A 120 15.78 16.96 -25.84
C VAL A 120 16.16 18.45 -25.82
N GLU A 121 15.42 19.22 -25.03
CA GLU A 121 15.54 20.67 -24.88
C GLU A 121 15.72 21.07 -23.42
N CYS A 122 16.37 22.21 -23.19
CA CYS A 122 16.48 22.84 -21.88
C CYS A 122 15.50 24.00 -21.80
N TRP A 123 14.49 23.88 -20.94
CA TRP A 123 13.56 24.94 -20.57
C TRP A 123 13.85 25.39 -19.14
N VAL A 124 13.54 26.64 -18.78
CA VAL A 124 13.92 27.20 -17.46
C VAL A 124 12.85 28.09 -16.84
N SER A 125 12.87 28.20 -15.52
CA SER A 125 11.97 29.04 -14.73
C SER A 125 12.62 29.54 -13.43
N ARG A 126 12.21 30.71 -12.93
CA ARG A 126 12.57 31.20 -11.58
C ARG A 126 11.49 30.95 -10.52
N ASN A 127 10.34 30.38 -10.89
CA ASN A 127 9.16 30.31 -10.03
C ASN A 127 8.24 29.09 -10.28
N GLY A 128 8.52 28.27 -11.30
CA GLY A 128 7.67 27.14 -11.73
C GLY A 128 6.39 27.53 -12.48
N LEU A 129 6.08 28.84 -12.57
CA LEU A 129 4.83 29.39 -13.13
C LEU A 129 5.02 29.94 -14.55
N THR A 130 6.19 30.47 -14.84
CA THR A 130 6.57 31.06 -16.14
C THR A 130 7.82 30.39 -16.66
N TRP A 131 7.78 29.85 -17.88
CA TRP A 131 8.83 29.02 -18.47
C TRP A 131 9.30 29.59 -19.81
N GLU A 132 10.60 29.53 -20.07
CA GLU A 132 11.23 29.93 -21.33
C GLU A 132 12.15 28.82 -21.86
N LYS A 133 12.28 28.70 -23.18
CA LYS A 133 13.24 27.78 -23.80
C LYS A 133 14.64 28.41 -23.77
N ARG A 134 15.61 27.74 -23.14
CA ARG A 134 17.00 28.20 -23.06
C ARG A 134 17.87 27.65 -24.18
N SER A 135 17.73 26.36 -24.53
CA SER A 135 18.48 25.75 -25.62
C SER A 135 17.79 24.50 -26.19
N VAL A 136 18.27 24.00 -27.33
CA VAL A 136 18.18 22.57 -27.66
C VAL A 136 19.45 21.90 -27.08
N VAL A 137 19.33 20.68 -26.57
CA VAL A 137 20.41 19.98 -25.84
C VAL A 137 21.09 18.96 -26.75
N THR A 138 20.32 18.21 -27.53
CA THR A 138 20.82 17.29 -28.56
C THR A 138 20.57 17.83 -29.97
N SER A 139 21.25 17.25 -30.96
CA SER A 139 20.82 17.31 -32.36
C SER A 139 20.83 15.88 -32.89
N HIS A 140 19.64 15.32 -33.15
CA HIS A 140 19.47 13.95 -33.59
C HIS A 140 20.13 13.68 -34.95
N GLU A 141 20.56 12.44 -35.16
CA GLU A 141 20.97 11.95 -36.48
C GLU A 141 19.70 11.64 -37.31
N PRO A 142 19.71 11.77 -38.66
CA PRO A 142 18.56 11.40 -39.49
C PRO A 142 18.07 9.98 -39.19
N GLN A 143 16.76 9.79 -39.17
CA GLN A 143 16.10 8.53 -38.76
C GLN A 143 16.41 8.12 -37.31
N THR A 144 16.62 9.08 -36.41
CA THR A 144 16.75 8.85 -34.96
C THR A 144 15.91 9.81 -34.11
N VAL A 145 15.65 9.41 -32.87
CA VAL A 145 15.05 10.24 -31.83
C VAL A 145 15.94 10.24 -30.59
N ARG A 146 16.15 11.42 -29.99
CA ARG A 146 16.81 11.59 -28.68
C ARG A 146 15.74 11.99 -27.65
N MET A 147 15.62 11.23 -26.57
CA MET A 147 14.45 11.30 -25.69
C MET A 147 14.67 10.86 -24.24
N ASN A 148 15.25 9.68 -24.03
CA ASN A 148 15.43 9.13 -22.69
C ASN A 148 16.64 9.79 -22.05
N HIS A 149 16.47 10.41 -20.88
CA HIS A 149 17.52 11.21 -20.29
C HIS A 149 17.61 11.10 -18.75
N ALA A 150 18.82 11.34 -18.25
CA ALA A 150 19.08 11.69 -16.86
C ALA A 150 19.83 13.02 -16.82
N ALA A 151 19.59 13.85 -15.81
CA ALA A 151 20.21 15.17 -15.70
C ALA A 151 20.57 15.55 -14.26
N GLY A 152 21.52 16.47 -14.10
CA GLY A 152 21.96 16.96 -12.79
C GLY A 152 23.29 17.72 -12.89
N LEU A 153 23.82 18.15 -11.74
CA LEU A 153 25.05 18.96 -11.70
C LEU A 153 26.29 18.08 -11.44
N ALA A 154 27.37 18.43 -12.12
CA ALA A 154 28.73 18.02 -11.76
C ALA A 154 29.19 18.68 -10.44
N LEU A 155 30.23 18.13 -9.81
CA LEU A 155 30.89 18.68 -8.63
C LEU A 155 31.44 20.08 -8.92
N ASN A 156 32.05 20.28 -10.10
CA ASN A 156 32.52 21.60 -10.54
C ASN A 156 31.36 22.60 -10.75
N GLY A 157 30.14 22.13 -11.01
CA GLY A 157 28.93 22.92 -11.26
C GLY A 157 28.41 22.93 -12.69
N ASP A 158 29.13 22.32 -13.63
CA ASP A 158 28.69 22.13 -15.01
C ASP A 158 27.36 21.34 -15.02
N PHE A 159 26.42 21.71 -15.89
CA PHE A 159 25.15 21.01 -16.02
C PHE A 159 25.33 19.82 -16.97
N LEU A 160 24.97 18.61 -16.51
CA LEU A 160 25.12 17.37 -17.23
C LEU A 160 23.77 16.80 -17.67
N VAL A 161 23.74 16.23 -18.87
CA VAL A 161 22.64 15.41 -19.38
C VAL A 161 23.23 14.15 -20.01
N LEU A 162 22.74 12.98 -19.61
CA LEU A 162 22.95 11.72 -20.33
C LEU A 162 21.72 11.50 -21.23
N CYS A 163 21.89 11.34 -22.54
CA CYS A 163 20.74 11.20 -23.46
C CYS A 163 20.85 10.00 -24.42
N SER A 164 19.94 9.04 -24.24
CA SER A 164 19.65 7.92 -25.14
C SER A 164 18.39 8.19 -25.96
N GLY A 165 17.99 7.22 -26.76
CA GLY A 165 16.80 7.25 -27.59
C GLY A 165 16.78 6.05 -28.52
N TRP A 166 16.24 6.21 -29.73
CA TRP A 166 16.01 5.08 -30.63
C TRP A 166 16.31 5.44 -32.09
N THR A 167 16.70 4.44 -32.86
CA THR A 167 16.83 4.55 -34.32
C THR A 167 15.65 3.90 -35.04
N ASP A 168 15.30 4.47 -36.20
CA ASP A 168 14.42 3.90 -37.22
C ASP A 168 15.23 3.23 -38.36
N VAL A 169 16.56 3.22 -38.28
CA VAL A 169 17.43 2.51 -39.24
C VAL A 169 17.42 1.02 -38.93
N LYS A 170 17.09 0.19 -39.93
CA LYS A 170 17.11 -1.28 -39.83
C LYS A 170 18.50 -1.78 -39.42
N GLN A 171 18.59 -2.54 -38.33
CA GLN A 171 19.83 -3.21 -37.92
C GLN A 171 20.20 -4.37 -38.86
N ALA A 172 21.49 -4.66 -39.05
CA ALA A 172 21.94 -5.64 -40.04
C ALA A 172 21.49 -7.08 -39.73
N ASP A 173 21.53 -7.44 -38.46
CA ASP A 173 21.27 -8.75 -37.86
C ASP A 173 19.78 -9.10 -37.66
N ARG A 174 18.88 -8.12 -37.83
CA ARG A 174 17.46 -8.22 -37.45
C ARG A 174 16.51 -7.74 -38.57
N PRO A 175 15.28 -8.24 -38.68
CA PRO A 175 14.21 -7.61 -39.46
C PRO A 175 13.97 -6.14 -39.04
N LYS A 176 13.45 -5.33 -39.97
CA LYS A 176 13.01 -3.94 -39.69
C LYS A 176 11.88 -3.97 -38.66
N GLN A 177 12.04 -3.21 -37.58
CA GLN A 177 11.06 -3.09 -36.50
C GLN A 177 10.04 -1.97 -36.77
N GLY A 178 9.14 -1.72 -35.80
CA GLY A 178 8.21 -0.59 -35.86
C GLY A 178 8.91 0.78 -35.77
N PRO A 179 8.20 1.89 -36.10
CA PRO A 179 8.80 3.21 -36.16
C PRO A 179 9.59 3.62 -34.90
N PHE A 180 10.86 3.95 -35.11
CA PHE A 180 11.85 4.30 -34.08
C PHE A 180 12.00 3.20 -33.02
N ARG A 181 11.99 1.92 -33.41
CA ARG A 181 12.16 0.78 -32.49
C ARG A 181 13.13 -0.29 -33.02
N ASP A 182 14.08 0.05 -33.89
CA ASP A 182 15.05 -0.95 -34.40
C ASP A 182 16.18 -1.26 -33.41
N ALA A 183 16.72 -0.22 -32.75
CA ALA A 183 17.64 -0.36 -31.64
C ALA A 183 17.55 0.85 -30.69
N VAL A 184 17.90 0.61 -29.43
CA VAL A 184 18.23 1.66 -28.46
C VAL A 184 19.57 2.27 -28.84
N LEU A 185 19.65 3.60 -28.84
CA LEU A 185 20.87 4.33 -29.09
C LEU A 185 21.72 4.44 -27.82
N ARG A 186 23.03 4.27 -27.97
CA ARG A 186 24.00 4.55 -26.91
C ARG A 186 23.78 5.96 -26.34
N PRO A 187 23.82 6.13 -25.00
CA PRO A 187 23.76 7.46 -24.40
C PRO A 187 24.89 8.35 -24.91
N TRP A 188 24.55 9.59 -25.26
CA TRP A 188 25.51 10.67 -25.32
C TRP A 188 25.70 11.26 -23.93
N ILE A 189 26.92 11.72 -23.65
CA ILE A 189 27.25 12.52 -22.46
C ILE A 189 27.28 13.97 -22.92
N LEU A 190 26.39 14.81 -22.39
CA LEU A 190 26.28 16.21 -22.76
C LEU A 190 26.60 17.10 -21.55
N ARG A 191 27.41 18.15 -21.77
CA ARG A 191 27.91 19.03 -20.72
C ARG A 191 27.77 20.49 -21.11
N SER A 192 27.16 21.29 -20.25
CA SER A 192 27.10 22.75 -20.36
C SER A 192 27.90 23.41 -19.24
N ARG A 193 28.71 24.42 -19.61
CA ARG A 193 29.49 25.26 -18.68
C ARG A 193 28.87 26.65 -18.47
N ASP A 194 27.63 26.83 -18.92
CA ASP A 194 26.96 28.12 -19.05
C ASP A 194 25.45 28.03 -18.76
N ASP A 195 25.09 27.30 -17.69
CA ASP A 195 23.71 27.11 -17.19
C ASP A 195 22.72 26.50 -18.22
N GLY A 196 23.21 25.65 -19.11
CA GLY A 196 22.41 24.99 -20.15
C GLY A 196 22.15 25.85 -21.40
N ARG A 197 23.03 26.80 -21.74
CA ARG A 197 22.90 27.62 -22.97
C ARG A 197 23.61 26.98 -24.16
N THR A 198 24.81 26.46 -23.97
CA THR A 198 25.58 25.69 -24.96
C THR A 198 26.02 24.34 -24.38
N TRP A 199 26.24 23.35 -25.26
CA TRP A 199 26.49 21.96 -24.90
C TRP A 199 27.67 21.40 -25.69
N THR A 200 28.60 20.73 -25.01
CA THR A 200 29.55 19.80 -25.62
C THR A 200 29.00 18.38 -25.53
N GLN A 201 29.39 17.52 -26.47
CA GLN A 201 28.88 16.14 -26.60
C GLN A 201 30.03 15.13 -26.66
N ARG A 202 29.88 14.01 -25.95
CA ARG A 202 30.70 12.79 -26.10
C ARG A 202 29.80 11.57 -26.33
N SER A 203 30.35 10.51 -26.90
CA SER A 203 29.63 9.28 -27.29
C SER A 203 30.25 8.00 -26.73
N ASP A 204 31.19 8.12 -25.80
CA ASP A 204 31.98 7.05 -25.18
C ASP A 204 31.36 6.45 -23.90
N PHE A 205 30.04 6.58 -23.73
CA PHE A 205 29.31 5.90 -22.67
C PHE A 205 29.42 4.35 -22.81
N PRO A 206 29.46 3.57 -21.72
CA PRO A 206 29.58 2.11 -21.79
C PRO A 206 28.55 1.42 -22.68
N ALA A 207 29.01 0.45 -23.47
CA ALA A 207 28.17 -0.34 -24.37
C ALA A 207 27.32 -1.41 -23.64
N GLY A 208 26.13 -1.65 -24.15
CA GLY A 208 25.27 -2.77 -23.75
C GLY A 208 25.94 -4.14 -23.96
N GLY A 209 25.53 -5.12 -23.15
CA GLY A 209 26.02 -6.50 -23.27
C GLY A 209 25.24 -7.29 -24.31
N ALA A 210 25.87 -8.29 -24.94
CA ALA A 210 25.23 -9.15 -25.93
C ALA A 210 23.89 -9.74 -25.42
N GLY A 211 22.83 -9.67 -26.24
CA GLY A 211 21.47 -10.07 -25.88
C GLY A 211 20.64 -9.01 -25.12
N TRP A 212 21.19 -7.82 -24.87
CA TRP A 212 20.51 -6.70 -24.21
C TRP A 212 20.51 -5.44 -25.10
N THR A 213 19.66 -4.48 -24.77
CA THR A 213 19.73 -3.11 -25.32
C THR A 213 21.02 -2.40 -24.89
N ASP A 214 21.40 -1.32 -25.59
CA ASP A 214 22.24 -0.28 -24.97
C ASP A 214 21.53 0.29 -23.73
N TYR A 215 22.27 0.97 -22.83
CA TYR A 215 21.69 1.48 -21.58
C TYR A 215 20.79 2.69 -21.83
N ILE A 216 19.69 2.77 -21.08
CA ILE A 216 18.72 3.87 -21.13
C ILE A 216 18.82 4.64 -19.79
N PRO A 217 19.26 5.90 -19.76
CA PRO A 217 19.35 6.70 -18.54
C PRO A 217 17.96 7.18 -18.10
N PHE A 218 17.76 7.27 -16.78
CA PHE A 218 16.55 7.83 -16.17
C PHE A 218 16.86 8.37 -14.77
N GLY A 219 16.15 9.43 -14.38
CA GLY A 219 16.28 10.07 -13.08
C GLY A 219 17.44 11.06 -13.05
N ASP A 220 18.03 11.25 -11.89
CA ASP A 220 18.92 12.38 -11.66
C ASP A 220 20.40 11.95 -11.68
N ILE A 221 21.29 12.94 -11.80
CA ILE A 221 22.73 12.80 -11.59
C ILE A 221 23.06 13.47 -10.24
N TRP A 222 23.52 12.67 -9.28
CA TRP A 222 23.79 13.11 -7.90
C TRP A 222 25.27 12.96 -7.53
N PRO A 223 25.90 13.97 -6.90
CA PRO A 223 27.17 13.78 -6.22
C PRO A 223 26.96 12.95 -4.93
N GLY A 224 27.81 11.94 -4.73
CA GLY A 224 27.90 11.16 -3.50
C GLY A 224 28.79 11.80 -2.44
N SER A 225 28.66 11.35 -1.20
CA SER A 225 29.54 11.76 -0.08
C SER A 225 30.99 11.30 -0.23
N ASP A 226 31.26 10.43 -1.21
CA ASP A 226 32.56 9.92 -1.62
C ASP A 226 33.26 10.79 -2.69
N GLY A 227 32.60 11.85 -3.17
CA GLY A 227 33.12 12.71 -4.23
C GLY A 227 33.01 12.11 -5.64
N VAL A 228 32.08 11.19 -5.86
CA VAL A 228 31.79 10.55 -7.16
C VAL A 228 30.42 11.00 -7.65
N LEU A 229 30.19 11.07 -8.97
CA LEU A 229 28.84 11.28 -9.52
C LEU A 229 28.13 9.94 -9.73
N HIS A 230 26.85 9.86 -9.40
CA HIS A 230 26.04 8.66 -9.48
C HIS A 230 24.75 8.90 -10.27
N THR A 231 24.29 7.89 -11.02
CA THR A 231 23.00 7.93 -11.74
C THR A 231 22.47 6.52 -12.02
N SER A 232 21.27 6.39 -12.59
CA SER A 232 20.68 5.11 -13.00
C SER A 232 20.66 4.96 -14.52
N CYS A 233 20.88 3.73 -15.00
CA CYS A 233 20.44 3.35 -16.34
C CYS A 233 19.86 1.94 -16.36
N TYR A 234 18.84 1.71 -17.18
CA TYR A 234 18.19 0.41 -17.33
C TYR A 234 18.42 -0.22 -18.70
N GLN A 235 18.15 -1.53 -18.80
CA GLN A 235 18.24 -2.31 -20.04
C GLN A 235 17.12 -3.35 -20.13
N GLY A 236 16.67 -3.62 -21.34
CA GLY A 236 15.85 -4.78 -21.65
C GLY A 236 16.69 -5.93 -22.18
N GLN A 237 16.38 -7.17 -21.80
CA GLN A 237 16.87 -8.37 -22.49
C GLN A 237 15.96 -8.66 -23.67
N TYR A 238 16.50 -8.83 -24.87
CA TYR A 238 15.69 -9.25 -26.02
C TYR A 238 15.12 -10.66 -25.80
N THR A 239 13.88 -10.89 -26.24
CA THR A 239 13.28 -12.24 -26.27
C THR A 239 13.99 -13.12 -27.30
N ASP A 240 14.14 -12.63 -28.53
CA ASP A 240 15.10 -13.14 -29.52
C ASP A 240 15.72 -11.97 -30.27
N GLY A 241 17.02 -11.77 -30.06
CA GLY A 241 17.79 -10.67 -30.65
C GLY A 241 18.01 -10.76 -32.16
N ALA A 242 17.76 -11.92 -32.80
CA ALA A 242 17.77 -12.04 -34.26
C ALA A 242 16.42 -11.65 -34.90
N VAL A 243 15.34 -11.58 -34.10
CA VAL A 243 13.97 -11.43 -34.61
C VAL A 243 13.35 -10.08 -34.26
N SER A 244 13.43 -9.64 -32.99
CA SER A 244 12.70 -8.44 -32.53
C SER A 244 13.39 -7.64 -31.44
N THR A 245 12.96 -6.38 -31.24
CA THR A 245 13.24 -5.59 -30.03
C THR A 245 12.28 -5.90 -28.88
N GLU A 246 11.53 -7.00 -28.93
CA GLU A 246 10.66 -7.40 -27.82
C GLU A 246 11.50 -7.73 -26.59
N ILE A 247 11.08 -7.23 -25.42
CA ILE A 247 11.84 -7.34 -24.17
C ILE A 247 11.20 -8.39 -23.27
N ASN A 248 11.97 -9.43 -22.96
CA ASN A 248 11.59 -10.53 -22.06
C ASN A 248 11.57 -10.06 -20.60
N LYS A 249 12.61 -9.34 -20.17
CA LYS A 249 12.73 -8.79 -18.82
C LYS A 249 13.62 -7.55 -18.75
N TRP A 250 13.40 -6.73 -17.74
CA TRP A 250 14.19 -5.53 -17.48
C TRP A 250 15.23 -5.72 -16.39
N ARG A 251 16.22 -4.83 -16.34
CA ARG A 251 17.13 -4.64 -15.19
C ARG A 251 17.54 -3.18 -15.05
N SER A 252 17.70 -2.72 -13.82
CA SER A 252 18.18 -1.37 -13.49
C SER A 252 19.58 -1.44 -12.86
N TRP A 253 20.49 -0.58 -13.32
CA TRP A 253 21.90 -0.51 -12.90
C TRP A 253 22.24 0.83 -12.29
N HIS A 254 23.10 0.79 -11.27
CA HIS A 254 23.85 1.92 -10.78
C HIS A 254 24.99 2.25 -11.74
N PHE A 255 25.20 3.54 -12.01
CA PHE A 255 26.33 4.06 -12.77
C PHE A 255 27.08 5.10 -11.96
N ARG A 256 28.41 5.13 -12.11
CA ARG A 256 29.33 6.04 -11.40
C ARG A 256 30.28 6.74 -12.35
N SER A 257 30.70 7.96 -12.02
CA SER A 257 31.76 8.70 -12.70
C SER A 257 32.70 9.33 -11.68
N THR A 258 33.99 8.98 -11.78
CA THR A 258 35.07 9.45 -10.89
C THR A 258 35.89 10.60 -11.48
N ASP A 259 35.58 11.02 -12.70
CA ASP A 259 36.20 12.14 -13.44
C ASP A 259 35.19 13.29 -13.65
N ASP A 260 34.39 13.52 -12.62
CA ASP A 260 33.35 14.56 -12.52
C ASP A 260 32.32 14.55 -13.66
N GLY A 261 32.05 13.39 -14.27
CA GLY A 261 31.05 13.19 -15.32
C GLY A 261 31.59 13.16 -16.75
N GLU A 262 32.91 13.17 -16.95
CA GLU A 262 33.54 13.08 -18.28
C GLU A 262 33.47 11.66 -18.87
N THR A 263 33.62 10.61 -18.05
CA THR A 263 33.37 9.20 -18.43
C THR A 263 32.54 8.49 -17.36
N TRP A 264 31.86 7.40 -17.75
CA TRP A 264 30.93 6.69 -16.88
C TRP A 264 31.24 5.19 -16.84
N GLN A 265 31.00 4.58 -15.68
CA GLN A 265 31.25 3.16 -15.42
C GLN A 265 30.00 2.52 -14.82
N ARG A 266 29.64 1.32 -15.30
CA ARG A 266 28.54 0.54 -14.73
C ARG A 266 28.98 -0.08 -13.40
N GLY A 267 28.31 0.30 -12.32
CA GLY A 267 28.48 -0.26 -10.99
C GLY A 267 27.58 -1.47 -10.75
N SER A 268 26.91 -1.46 -9.61
CA SER A 268 26.08 -2.55 -9.10
C SER A 268 24.73 -2.67 -9.81
N LEU A 269 24.12 -3.86 -9.69
CA LEU A 269 22.75 -4.11 -10.11
C LEU A 269 21.80 -3.64 -9.01
N ILE A 270 20.86 -2.74 -9.33
CA ILE A 270 19.84 -2.25 -8.39
C ILE A 270 18.72 -3.28 -8.27
N GLY A 271 18.20 -3.77 -9.40
CA GLY A 271 17.11 -4.74 -9.40
C GLY A 271 16.87 -5.42 -10.74
N THR A 272 16.43 -6.68 -10.68
CA THR A 272 15.92 -7.48 -11.81
C THR A 272 14.41 -7.32 -11.94
N GLY A 273 13.86 -7.25 -13.16
CA GLY A 273 12.44 -6.97 -13.37
C GLY A 273 12.05 -5.53 -13.03
N HIS A 274 13.01 -4.62 -13.19
CA HIS A 274 12.92 -3.20 -12.88
C HIS A 274 13.60 -2.37 -13.97
N ASN A 275 13.10 -1.17 -14.24
CA ASN A 275 13.58 -0.31 -15.31
C ASN A 275 13.83 1.13 -14.83
N GLU A 276 12.98 2.08 -15.18
CA GLU A 276 13.15 3.51 -14.91
C GLU A 276 13.25 3.78 -13.40
N THR A 277 14.39 4.30 -12.95
CA THR A 277 14.76 4.37 -11.51
C THR A 277 15.26 5.76 -11.11
N SER A 278 14.58 6.42 -10.17
CA SER A 278 15.12 7.63 -9.53
C SER A 278 16.05 7.22 -8.40
N LEU A 279 17.35 7.53 -8.53
CA LEU A 279 18.28 7.48 -7.40
C LEU A 279 18.17 8.74 -6.57
N PHE A 280 18.43 8.62 -5.27
CA PHE A 280 18.54 9.76 -4.36
C PHE A 280 19.56 9.47 -3.22
N PRO A 281 20.52 10.36 -2.95
CA PRO A 281 21.46 10.21 -1.84
C PRO A 281 20.75 10.46 -0.50
N LEU A 282 20.88 9.52 0.42
CA LEU A 282 20.44 9.67 1.80
C LEU A 282 21.61 10.20 2.66
N ARG A 283 21.45 10.21 3.98
CA ARG A 283 22.49 10.71 4.89
C ARG A 283 23.72 9.79 4.92
N GLY A 284 24.92 10.33 4.67
CA GLY A 284 26.18 9.57 4.68
C GLY A 284 26.35 8.72 3.41
N SER A 285 26.81 7.47 3.57
CA SER A 285 26.96 6.50 2.47
C SER A 285 25.66 5.85 2.00
N ASN A 286 24.52 6.23 2.59
CA ASN A 286 23.23 5.62 2.31
C ASN A 286 22.62 6.16 0.99
N TRP A 287 21.92 5.31 0.25
CA TRP A 287 21.20 5.67 -0.98
C TRP A 287 19.83 5.01 -1.05
N LEU A 288 18.88 5.72 -1.65
CA LEU A 288 17.57 5.20 -2.04
C LEU A 288 17.49 5.09 -3.56
N ALA A 289 16.83 4.05 -4.05
CA ALA A 289 16.47 3.89 -5.45
C ALA A 289 14.97 3.60 -5.57
N ALA A 290 14.21 4.52 -6.15
CA ALA A 290 12.80 4.36 -6.45
C ALA A 290 12.63 3.87 -7.90
N ALA A 291 12.48 2.55 -8.05
CA ALA A 291 12.49 1.85 -9.32
C ALA A 291 11.08 1.43 -9.76
N ARG A 292 10.72 1.71 -11.01
CA ARG A 292 9.56 1.08 -11.67
C ARG A 292 9.82 -0.41 -11.85
N SER A 293 8.95 -1.26 -11.32
CA SER A 293 8.95 -2.70 -11.58
C SER A 293 8.07 -3.09 -12.76
N ASP A 294 8.30 -4.29 -13.30
CA ASP A 294 7.52 -4.85 -14.41
C ASP A 294 6.03 -5.03 -14.04
N SER A 295 5.72 -5.13 -12.74
CA SER A 295 4.34 -5.09 -12.21
C SER A 295 3.67 -3.69 -12.25
N SER A 296 4.31 -2.71 -12.90
CA SER A 296 3.83 -1.33 -13.08
C SER A 296 3.51 -0.61 -11.76
N ALA A 297 4.39 -0.80 -10.77
CA ALA A 297 4.39 -0.09 -9.50
C ALA A 297 5.80 0.42 -9.16
N THR A 298 5.91 1.24 -8.12
CA THR A 298 7.18 1.75 -7.60
C THR A 298 7.64 0.88 -6.42
N ASP A 299 8.84 0.35 -6.56
CA ASP A 299 9.58 -0.41 -5.55
C ASP A 299 10.80 0.38 -5.09
N LEU A 300 11.05 0.40 -3.79
CA LEU A 300 12.24 0.99 -3.20
C LEU A 300 13.33 -0.05 -2.97
N PHE A 301 14.57 0.34 -3.26
CA PHE A 301 15.78 -0.34 -2.82
C PHE A 301 16.64 0.62 -1.98
N HIS A 302 17.35 0.08 -1.00
CA HIS A 302 18.24 0.83 -0.10
C HIS A 302 19.66 0.25 -0.13
N SER A 303 20.66 1.12 -0.24
CA SER A 303 22.08 0.81 -0.02
C SER A 303 22.59 1.59 1.19
N ASP A 304 23.47 1.00 2.00
CA ASP A 304 24.24 1.66 3.06
C ASP A 304 25.76 1.75 2.76
N ASP A 305 26.18 1.23 1.60
CA ASP A 305 27.57 1.01 1.18
C ASP A 305 27.98 1.84 -0.06
N GLY A 306 27.37 3.01 -0.26
CA GLY A 306 27.69 3.90 -1.39
C GLY A 306 27.12 3.43 -2.74
N GLY A 307 26.11 2.56 -2.70
CA GLY A 307 25.52 1.91 -3.87
C GLY A 307 26.32 0.70 -4.36
N ALA A 308 27.18 0.08 -3.52
CA ALA A 308 27.89 -1.14 -3.92
C ALA A 308 26.98 -2.38 -3.90
N THR A 309 26.02 -2.45 -2.96
CA THR A 309 24.95 -3.44 -2.89
C THR A 309 23.60 -2.78 -2.60
N TRP A 310 22.50 -3.47 -2.92
CA TRP A 310 21.13 -2.96 -2.76
C TRP A 310 20.22 -3.98 -2.08
N ARG A 311 19.47 -3.55 -1.07
CA ARG A 311 18.45 -4.32 -0.36
C ARG A 311 17.05 -3.92 -0.82
N GLY A 312 16.19 -4.88 -1.13
CA GLY A 312 14.84 -4.67 -1.65
C GLY A 312 14.37 -5.86 -2.49
N PRO A 313 13.30 -5.73 -3.30
CA PRO A 313 12.43 -4.54 -3.41
C PRO A 313 11.48 -4.39 -2.21
N ARG A 314 11.12 -3.15 -1.89
CA ARG A 314 10.03 -2.82 -0.97
C ARG A 314 8.96 -2.01 -1.70
N ARG A 315 7.80 -2.62 -1.95
CA ARG A 315 6.66 -1.99 -2.63
C ARG A 315 6.15 -0.78 -1.85
N VAL A 316 5.97 0.35 -2.53
CA VAL A 316 5.42 1.59 -1.92
C VAL A 316 4.15 2.08 -2.60
N THR A 317 3.99 1.86 -3.91
CA THR A 317 2.76 2.24 -4.64
C THR A 317 2.00 1.02 -5.17
N SER A 318 0.75 1.22 -5.63
CA SER A 318 -0.12 0.13 -6.07
C SER A 318 0.29 -0.47 -7.42
N VAL A 319 0.16 -1.78 -7.57
CA VAL A 319 0.03 -2.41 -8.90
C VAL A 319 -1.27 -1.97 -9.57
N GLY A 320 -1.26 -1.89 -10.90
CA GLY A 320 -2.48 -1.80 -11.70
C GLY A 320 -2.72 -3.05 -12.55
N THR A 321 -3.72 -2.97 -13.42
CA THR A 321 -4.34 -4.10 -14.12
C THR A 321 -3.64 -4.54 -15.42
N GLY A 322 -2.43 -4.06 -15.70
CA GLY A 322 -1.70 -4.41 -16.92
C GLY A 322 -0.43 -3.58 -17.13
N SER A 323 0.31 -3.85 -18.20
CA SER A 323 1.56 -3.16 -18.52
C SER A 323 1.36 -1.66 -18.72
N GLY A 324 2.01 -0.86 -17.87
CA GLY A 324 1.88 0.60 -17.88
C GLY A 324 0.62 1.14 -17.19
N GLN A 325 -0.24 0.28 -16.63
CA GLN A 325 -1.35 0.67 -15.76
C GLN A 325 -0.93 0.39 -14.31
N GLY A 326 -0.96 1.43 -13.46
CA GLY A 326 -0.50 1.35 -12.07
C GLY A 326 0.19 2.66 -11.65
N GLU A 327 0.98 2.63 -10.59
CA GLU A 327 1.49 3.83 -9.93
C GLU A 327 3.00 4.02 -10.15
N ILE A 328 3.29 4.63 -11.30
CA ILE A 328 4.60 4.83 -11.94
C ILE A 328 4.60 6.15 -12.74
N ASN A 329 5.72 6.83 -12.97
CA ASN A 329 7.08 6.60 -12.47
C ASN A 329 7.37 7.53 -11.29
N ALA A 330 8.38 7.20 -10.49
CA ALA A 330 8.74 7.97 -9.30
C ALA A 330 9.97 8.88 -9.50
N HIS A 331 9.96 10.02 -8.80
CA HIS A 331 11.09 10.93 -8.57
C HIS A 331 11.18 11.25 -7.08
N VAL A 332 12.39 11.27 -6.53
CA VAL A 332 12.64 11.49 -5.09
C VAL A 332 13.53 12.71 -4.88
N THR A 333 13.18 13.55 -3.92
CA THR A 333 14.00 14.68 -3.44
C THR A 333 13.84 14.87 -1.93
N ARG A 334 14.69 15.71 -1.31
CA ARG A 334 14.60 16.08 0.11
C ARG A 334 14.18 17.53 0.25
N LEU A 335 13.24 17.78 1.17
CA LEU A 335 12.73 19.10 1.50
C LEU A 335 13.60 19.79 2.56
N ALA A 336 13.46 21.10 2.68
CA ALA A 336 14.15 21.93 3.67
C ALA A 336 13.78 21.60 5.13
N ASP A 337 12.67 20.88 5.35
CA ASP A 337 12.28 20.31 6.65
C ASP A 337 12.75 18.86 6.87
N ASP A 338 13.79 18.45 6.11
CA ASP A 338 14.45 17.14 6.08
C ASP A 338 13.62 15.96 5.58
N ARG A 339 12.33 16.15 5.31
CA ARG A 339 11.46 15.08 4.80
C ARG A 339 11.83 14.70 3.36
N LEU A 340 11.72 13.42 3.03
CA LEU A 340 11.76 12.97 1.64
C LEU A 340 10.39 13.19 0.99
N LEU A 341 10.41 13.75 -0.22
CA LEU A 341 9.29 13.84 -1.14
C LEU A 341 9.48 12.78 -2.23
N LEU A 342 8.52 11.88 -2.39
CA LEU A 342 8.44 10.96 -3.53
C LEU A 342 7.22 11.35 -4.36
N THR A 343 7.44 12.01 -5.50
CA THR A 343 6.38 12.27 -6.49
C THR A 343 6.28 11.13 -7.49
N TYR A 344 5.07 10.67 -7.79
CA TYR A 344 4.83 9.55 -8.70
C TYR A 344 3.63 9.75 -9.61
N GLY A 345 3.72 9.25 -10.84
CA GLY A 345 2.58 9.20 -11.75
C GLY A 345 1.54 8.15 -11.33
N VAL A 346 0.28 8.41 -11.62
CA VAL A 346 -0.81 7.45 -11.48
C VAL A 346 -1.37 7.16 -12.86
N ARG A 347 -1.40 5.89 -13.25
CA ARG A 347 -1.93 5.38 -14.53
C ARG A 347 -3.04 4.35 -14.33
N THR A 348 -3.53 4.21 -13.11
CA THR A 348 -4.71 3.42 -12.75
C THR A 348 -5.97 4.02 -13.40
N VAL A 349 -6.80 3.19 -14.03
CA VAL A 349 -8.01 3.62 -14.75
C VAL A 349 -8.94 4.39 -13.81
N GLY A 350 -9.41 5.56 -14.24
CA GLY A 350 -10.26 6.45 -13.44
C GLY A 350 -9.55 7.29 -12.37
N LYS A 351 -8.24 7.08 -12.13
CA LYS A 351 -7.43 7.83 -11.15
C LYS A 351 -6.18 8.51 -11.73
N ALA A 352 -6.06 8.57 -13.05
CA ALA A 352 -4.84 9.01 -13.72
C ALA A 352 -4.42 10.45 -13.34
N GLY A 353 -3.11 10.71 -13.27
CA GLY A 353 -2.58 11.99 -12.78
C GLY A 353 -1.21 11.86 -12.12
N VAL A 354 -0.94 12.69 -11.11
CA VAL A 354 0.28 12.66 -10.29
C VAL A 354 -0.07 12.82 -8.81
N CYS A 355 0.60 12.04 -7.97
CA CYS A 355 0.55 12.11 -6.52
C CYS A 355 1.94 12.34 -5.92
N ALA A 356 1.97 12.69 -4.64
CA ALA A 356 3.16 12.73 -3.81
C ALA A 356 2.98 11.89 -2.53
N LEU A 357 4.07 11.30 -2.04
CA LEU A 357 4.21 10.75 -0.70
C LEU A 357 5.28 11.56 0.05
N LEU A 358 5.12 11.71 1.36
CA LEU A 358 6.11 12.32 2.24
C LEU A 358 6.61 11.29 3.25
N SER A 359 7.90 11.34 3.59
CA SER A 359 8.53 10.49 4.61
C SER A 359 9.39 11.34 5.55
N ALA A 360 9.27 11.10 6.86
CA ALA A 360 10.08 11.77 7.89
C ALA A 360 11.18 10.86 8.47
N ASP A 361 11.45 9.71 7.85
CA ASP A 361 12.28 8.64 8.41
C ASP A 361 13.23 7.99 7.39
N GLU A 362 13.78 8.80 6.47
CA GLU A 362 14.66 8.37 5.37
C GLU A 362 14.00 7.34 4.41
N GLY A 363 12.68 7.41 4.22
CA GLY A 363 11.95 6.59 3.25
C GLY A 363 11.54 5.21 3.75
N ARG A 364 11.39 5.02 5.08
CA ARG A 364 10.90 3.76 5.69
C ARG A 364 9.37 3.75 5.74
N THR A 365 8.75 4.77 6.32
CA THR A 365 7.30 4.99 6.26
C THR A 365 6.98 6.15 5.31
N TRP A 366 5.74 6.14 4.80
CA TRP A 366 5.22 7.13 3.88
C TRP A 366 3.81 7.54 4.33
N THR A 367 3.45 8.80 4.08
CA THR A 367 2.09 9.32 4.31
C THR A 367 1.06 8.70 3.37
N GLU A 368 -0.21 8.98 3.63
CA GLU A 368 -1.24 8.88 2.59
C GLU A 368 -0.93 9.83 1.40
N PRO A 369 -1.43 9.56 0.18
CA PRO A 369 -1.05 10.32 -1.02
C PRO A 369 -1.60 11.74 -1.06
N VAL A 370 -0.76 12.70 -1.46
CA VAL A 370 -1.16 14.08 -1.77
C VAL A 370 -1.40 14.20 -3.29
N ARG A 371 -2.63 14.54 -3.71
CA ARG A 371 -3.02 14.58 -5.14
C ARG A 371 -2.60 15.90 -5.80
N LEU A 372 -1.56 15.88 -6.63
CA LEU A 372 -1.00 17.09 -7.26
C LEU A 372 -1.72 17.51 -8.54
N VAL A 373 -2.20 16.55 -9.34
CA VAL A 373 -3.05 16.80 -10.52
C VAL A 373 -3.83 15.54 -10.93
N ASN A 374 -4.98 15.74 -11.59
CA ASN A 374 -5.72 14.70 -12.30
C ASN A 374 -5.50 14.84 -13.82
N CYS A 375 -5.28 13.75 -14.52
CA CYS A 375 -5.01 13.69 -15.97
C CYS A 375 -5.84 12.59 -16.64
N SER A 376 -5.77 12.50 -17.97
CA SER A 376 -6.34 11.40 -18.74
C SER A 376 -5.43 11.00 -19.91
N GLY A 377 -5.46 9.71 -20.24
CA GLY A 377 -4.53 9.12 -21.21
C GLY A 377 -3.08 9.04 -20.68
N ASP A 378 -2.12 8.95 -21.62
CA ASP A 378 -0.70 8.84 -21.31
C ASP A 378 -0.21 10.10 -20.56
N SER A 379 0.27 9.91 -19.33
CA SER A 379 0.55 11.00 -18.38
C SER A 379 1.47 10.56 -17.23
N GLY A 380 1.99 11.50 -16.45
CA GLY A 380 2.87 11.24 -15.29
C GLY A 380 4.29 11.75 -15.53
N TYR A 381 5.29 10.91 -15.21
CA TYR A 381 6.72 11.24 -15.17
C TYR A 381 6.96 12.59 -14.46
N PRO A 382 6.64 12.67 -13.16
CA PRO A 382 6.86 13.89 -12.40
C PRO A 382 8.35 14.05 -12.05
N SER A 383 8.78 15.30 -11.89
CA SER A 383 10.06 15.64 -11.26
C SER A 383 9.90 16.90 -10.43
N SER A 384 10.55 16.95 -9.26
CA SER A 384 10.27 17.92 -8.20
C SER A 384 11.52 18.59 -7.65
N VAL A 385 11.47 19.92 -7.49
CA VAL A 385 12.46 20.72 -6.73
C VAL A 385 11.75 21.63 -5.73
N GLN A 386 12.41 21.94 -4.62
CA GLN A 386 11.95 22.99 -3.70
C GLN A 386 12.74 24.28 -3.92
N LEU A 387 12.03 25.40 -3.95
CA LEU A 387 12.60 26.75 -4.06
C LEU A 387 12.96 27.31 -2.69
N ALA A 388 13.86 28.29 -2.65
CA ALA A 388 14.33 28.93 -1.41
C ALA A 388 13.24 29.64 -0.58
N ASN A 389 12.04 29.86 -1.14
CA ASN A 389 10.88 30.38 -0.42
C ASN A 389 10.00 29.27 0.21
N GLY A 390 10.41 28.00 0.13
CA GLY A 390 9.66 26.84 0.63
C GLY A 390 8.66 26.23 -0.35
N SER A 391 8.32 26.90 -1.46
CA SER A 391 7.41 26.34 -2.47
C SER A 391 8.08 25.20 -3.25
N ILE A 392 7.36 24.12 -3.47
CA ILE A 392 7.75 22.98 -4.29
C ILE A 392 7.21 23.20 -5.71
N VAL A 393 8.04 22.95 -6.71
CA VAL A 393 7.66 22.92 -8.12
C VAL A 393 7.76 21.47 -8.59
N THR A 394 6.62 20.86 -8.92
CA THR A 394 6.54 19.54 -9.54
C THR A 394 6.05 19.70 -10.98
N VAL A 395 6.91 19.45 -11.95
CA VAL A 395 6.51 19.30 -13.37
C VAL A 395 6.02 17.89 -13.64
N TRP A 396 5.25 17.73 -14.72
CA TRP A 396 4.69 16.46 -15.18
C TRP A 396 4.29 16.60 -16.66
N TYR A 397 4.08 15.49 -17.37
CA TYR A 397 3.48 15.53 -18.71
C TYR A 397 2.10 14.86 -18.74
N ALA A 398 1.26 15.27 -19.69
CA ALA A 398 0.02 14.59 -20.00
C ALA A 398 -0.36 14.74 -21.46
N LYS A 399 -1.04 13.72 -22.02
CA LYS A 399 -1.80 13.84 -23.26
C LYS A 399 -3.04 14.71 -23.08
N GLN A 400 -3.69 14.63 -21.92
CA GLN A 400 -4.87 15.42 -21.59
C GLN A 400 -4.90 15.72 -20.08
N SER A 401 -5.25 16.96 -19.72
CA SER A 401 -5.40 17.43 -18.35
C SER A 401 -6.49 18.54 -18.30
N PRO A 402 -6.90 19.01 -17.11
CA PRO A 402 -7.75 20.20 -16.97
C PRO A 402 -7.18 21.48 -17.61
N LEU A 403 -5.87 21.51 -17.90
CA LEU A 403 -5.21 22.66 -18.54
C LEU A 403 -5.31 22.61 -20.07
N ARG A 404 -5.28 21.42 -20.68
CA ARG A 404 -5.16 21.24 -22.14
C ARG A 404 -5.49 19.82 -22.60
N ASP A 405 -6.07 19.70 -23.79
CA ASP A 405 -6.08 18.47 -24.59
C ASP A 405 -4.98 18.50 -25.66
N GLY A 406 -4.29 17.38 -25.86
CA GLY A 406 -3.03 17.27 -26.61
C GLY A 406 -1.79 17.39 -25.72
N TYR A 407 -0.73 16.64 -26.07
CA TYR A 407 0.50 16.50 -25.29
C TYR A 407 1.12 17.83 -24.84
N HIS A 408 1.44 17.94 -23.55
CA HIS A 408 2.05 19.10 -22.91
C HIS A 408 2.85 18.72 -21.65
N MET A 409 3.74 19.63 -21.23
CA MET A 409 4.24 19.69 -19.86
C MET A 409 3.35 20.63 -19.05
N GLY A 410 2.86 20.14 -17.92
CA GLY A 410 2.26 20.96 -16.86
C GLY A 410 3.25 21.17 -15.72
N ALA A 411 3.03 22.22 -14.93
CA ALA A 411 3.74 22.42 -13.67
C ALA A 411 2.75 22.73 -12.55
N THR A 412 2.91 22.07 -11.41
CA THR A 412 2.19 22.34 -10.17
C THR A 412 3.17 22.97 -9.18
N VAL A 413 2.90 24.21 -8.78
CA VAL A 413 3.60 24.90 -7.68
C VAL A 413 2.75 24.80 -6.42
N TRP A 414 3.31 24.29 -5.32
CA TRP A 414 2.56 23.91 -4.12
C TRP A 414 3.42 23.97 -2.86
N GLU A 415 2.81 23.79 -1.70
CA GLU A 415 3.48 23.62 -0.41
C GLU A 415 3.16 22.23 0.16
N ALA A 416 4.16 21.56 0.73
CA ALA A 416 3.97 20.24 1.33
C ALA A 416 3.14 20.35 2.63
N PRO A 417 2.06 19.56 2.78
CA PRO A 417 1.35 19.42 4.06
C PRO A 417 2.31 19.22 5.23
N THR A 418 2.10 19.92 6.34
CA THR A 418 2.94 19.81 7.55
C THR A 418 2.60 18.53 8.33
N ALA A 419 3.38 18.22 9.37
CA ALA A 419 3.05 17.14 10.30
C ALA A 419 1.70 17.36 11.05
N GLN A 420 1.15 18.57 11.06
CA GLN A 420 -0.17 18.86 11.61
C GLN A 420 -1.30 18.60 10.59
N ASP A 421 -1.03 18.78 9.31
CA ASP A 421 -1.97 18.48 8.20
C ASP A 421 -2.00 16.98 7.86
N LEU A 422 -0.89 16.29 8.12
CA LEU A 422 -0.70 14.85 7.93
C LEU A 422 -1.08 14.11 9.21
N ALA A 423 -2.38 14.06 9.53
CA ALA A 423 -2.87 13.49 10.78
C ALA A 423 -2.30 12.08 11.03
N PRO A 424 -1.67 11.84 12.21
CA PRO A 424 -0.86 10.66 12.45
C PRO A 424 -1.70 9.39 12.44
N ILE A 425 -1.09 8.31 11.95
CA ILE A 425 -1.73 7.00 11.82
C ILE A 425 -1.97 6.42 13.22
N ALA A 426 -3.23 6.47 13.68
CA ALA A 426 -3.62 5.99 14.97
C ALA A 426 -3.68 4.44 15.01
N PRO A 427 -3.06 3.78 16.01
CA PRO A 427 -3.40 2.39 16.32
C PRO A 427 -4.89 2.24 16.67
N ALA A 428 -5.51 1.14 16.27
CA ALA A 428 -6.94 0.88 16.52
C ALA A 428 -7.31 0.80 18.01
N GLN A 429 -6.38 0.41 18.88
CA GLN A 429 -6.53 0.47 20.35
C GLN A 429 -5.22 1.00 20.97
N PRO A 430 -5.06 2.33 21.15
CA PRO A 430 -3.75 2.94 21.40
C PRO A 430 -2.97 2.42 22.60
N GLU A 431 -3.57 2.43 23.80
CA GLU A 431 -2.91 1.98 25.02
C GLU A 431 -2.53 0.49 24.94
N GLY A 432 -3.40 -0.34 24.37
CA GLY A 432 -3.12 -1.77 24.15
C GLY A 432 -2.03 -2.03 23.12
N PHE A 433 -1.97 -1.23 22.03
CA PHE A 433 -0.94 -1.38 21.01
C PHE A 433 0.43 -0.92 21.50
N ILE A 434 0.48 0.11 22.35
CA ILE A 434 1.71 0.55 23.04
C ILE A 434 2.15 -0.53 24.06
N GLN A 435 1.25 -0.99 24.93
CA GLN A 435 1.57 -1.98 25.96
C GLN A 435 2.04 -3.33 25.38
N ALA A 436 1.46 -3.77 24.25
CA ALA A 436 1.90 -4.95 23.50
C ALA A 436 3.04 -4.68 22.47
N ARG A 437 3.52 -3.43 22.40
CA ARG A 437 4.66 -2.98 21.56
C ARG A 437 4.48 -3.22 20.07
N ILE A 438 3.25 -3.11 19.61
CA ILE A 438 2.83 -3.25 18.21
C ILE A 438 3.27 -2.02 17.41
N THR A 439 3.10 -0.81 17.96
CA THR A 439 3.62 0.43 17.37
C THR A 439 5.14 0.43 17.25
N ASP A 440 5.84 -0.07 18.28
CA ASP A 440 7.30 -0.23 18.26
C ASP A 440 7.71 -1.21 17.15
N THR A 441 6.97 -2.31 16.98
CA THR A 441 7.21 -3.31 15.92
C THR A 441 7.02 -2.70 14.53
N TRP A 442 5.99 -1.87 14.33
CA TRP A 442 5.77 -1.16 13.07
C TRP A 442 6.95 -0.24 12.75
N ALA A 443 7.41 0.56 13.72
CA ALA A 443 8.52 1.49 13.53
C ALA A 443 9.87 0.77 13.31
N ALA A 444 10.17 -0.26 14.10
CA ALA A 444 11.45 -0.97 14.07
C ALA A 444 11.65 -1.86 12.83
N TYR A 445 10.58 -2.19 12.10
CA TYR A 445 10.61 -3.13 10.98
C TYR A 445 9.85 -2.67 9.72
N ALA A 446 9.56 -1.38 9.55
CA ALA A 446 8.87 -0.84 8.37
C ALA A 446 9.60 -1.07 7.02
N ASP A 447 10.89 -1.36 7.08
CA ASP A 447 11.77 -1.71 5.96
C ASP A 447 11.78 -3.23 5.68
N ARG A 448 11.68 -4.07 6.72
CA ARG A 448 11.78 -5.55 6.65
C ARG A 448 10.43 -6.25 6.55
N LEU A 449 9.38 -5.74 7.20
CA LEU A 449 8.05 -6.36 7.30
C LEU A 449 6.99 -5.55 6.55
N SER A 450 5.99 -6.27 6.04
CA SER A 450 4.81 -5.70 5.38
C SER A 450 3.61 -5.61 6.32
N PHE A 451 3.63 -6.32 7.45
CA PHE A 451 2.56 -6.38 8.43
C PHE A 451 1.30 -7.06 7.88
N GLY A 452 1.49 -8.27 7.35
CA GLY A 452 0.40 -9.18 6.97
C GLY A 452 0.04 -9.23 5.49
N LEU A 453 0.79 -8.56 4.60
CA LEU A 453 0.49 -8.57 3.16
C LEU A 453 0.47 -10.01 2.60
N SER A 454 -0.45 -10.27 1.67
CA SER A 454 -0.71 -11.58 1.06
C SER A 454 -1.19 -12.70 1.99
N GLN A 455 -1.47 -12.39 3.28
CA GLN A 455 -2.10 -13.30 4.24
C GLN A 455 -3.57 -12.91 4.47
N THR A 456 -4.43 -13.90 4.73
CA THR A 456 -5.84 -13.69 5.06
C THR A 456 -6.15 -14.19 6.48
N LEU A 457 -6.90 -13.39 7.24
CA LEU A 457 -7.48 -13.78 8.53
C LEU A 457 -8.94 -14.18 8.33
N ALA A 458 -9.33 -15.40 8.71
CA ALA A 458 -10.73 -15.77 8.82
C ALA A 458 -11.34 -15.21 10.12
N LEU A 459 -12.47 -14.53 10.01
CA LEU A 459 -13.26 -13.99 11.12
C LEU A 459 -14.53 -14.84 11.22
N LEU A 460 -14.63 -15.68 12.26
CA LEU A 460 -15.78 -16.57 12.50
C LEU A 460 -16.58 -16.04 13.69
N ASP A 461 -17.78 -15.51 13.43
CA ASP A 461 -18.63 -14.86 14.44
C ASP A 461 -20.12 -14.82 13.98
N ASP A 462 -20.94 -13.91 14.52
CA ASP A 462 -22.38 -13.73 14.32
C ASP A 462 -22.78 -12.88 13.09
N GLY A 463 -21.85 -12.71 12.14
CA GLY A 463 -22.04 -11.99 10.88
C GLY A 463 -21.33 -10.63 10.81
N CYS A 464 -21.57 -9.86 9.76
CA CYS A 464 -20.88 -8.59 9.52
C CYS A 464 -21.66 -7.67 8.57
N ILE A 465 -21.69 -6.37 8.88
CA ILE A 465 -22.15 -5.31 7.96
C ILE A 465 -21.02 -5.00 6.97
N LEU A 466 -20.92 -5.79 5.90
CA LEU A 466 -19.85 -5.69 4.88
C LEU A 466 -19.76 -4.30 4.22
N SER A 467 -20.86 -3.55 4.17
CA SER A 467 -20.94 -2.19 3.60
C SER A 467 -20.28 -1.10 4.44
N ARG A 468 -19.75 -1.42 5.63
CA ARG A 468 -18.99 -0.48 6.45
C ARG A 468 -17.73 0.03 5.74
N PRO A 469 -17.44 1.35 5.74
CA PRO A 469 -16.24 1.92 5.14
C PRO A 469 -14.92 1.26 5.56
N GLU A 470 -14.83 0.81 6.82
CA GLU A 470 -13.70 0.04 7.38
C GLU A 470 -13.34 -1.21 6.56
N TRP A 471 -14.32 -1.80 5.88
CA TRP A 471 -14.23 -3.05 5.12
C TRP A 471 -14.23 -2.88 3.59
N GLN A 472 -14.33 -1.63 3.11
CA GLN A 472 -14.41 -1.28 1.69
C GLN A 472 -13.08 -0.83 1.08
N THR A 473 -11.96 -0.90 1.81
CA THR A 473 -10.63 -0.49 1.31
C THR A 473 -9.98 -1.55 0.40
N TRP A 474 -9.06 -1.11 -0.45
CA TRP A 474 -8.40 -1.94 -1.47
C TRP A 474 -6.89 -1.75 -1.43
N ARG A 475 -6.14 -2.85 -1.59
CA ARG A 475 -4.66 -2.90 -1.61
C ARG A 475 -4.18 -3.76 -2.77
N ASN A 476 -3.30 -3.23 -3.62
CA ASN A 476 -2.70 -3.99 -4.72
C ASN A 476 -3.72 -4.72 -5.62
N GLY A 477 -4.88 -4.09 -5.88
CA GLY A 477 -5.97 -4.69 -6.66
C GLY A 477 -6.83 -5.72 -5.92
N VAL A 478 -6.61 -5.96 -4.62
CA VAL A 478 -7.36 -6.90 -3.78
C VAL A 478 -8.20 -6.11 -2.76
N PRO A 479 -9.50 -6.43 -2.56
CA PRO A 479 -10.33 -5.82 -1.52
C PRO A 479 -9.94 -6.31 -0.12
N LYS A 480 -10.17 -5.50 0.92
CA LYS A 480 -9.94 -5.84 2.33
C LYS A 480 -10.73 -7.09 2.72
N VAL A 481 -12.04 -7.12 2.46
CA VAL A 481 -12.83 -8.36 2.47
C VAL A 481 -12.53 -9.11 1.17
N ARG A 482 -11.70 -10.15 1.25
CA ARG A 482 -11.32 -10.99 0.11
C ARG A 482 -12.44 -11.95 -0.29
N VAL A 483 -13.23 -12.39 0.69
CA VAL A 483 -14.31 -13.37 0.54
C VAL A 483 -15.28 -13.29 1.72
N ALA A 484 -16.52 -13.68 1.49
CA ALA A 484 -17.63 -13.68 2.44
C ALA A 484 -18.41 -15.00 2.33
N TYR A 485 -18.76 -15.62 3.45
CA TYR A 485 -19.50 -16.89 3.48
C TYR A 485 -20.42 -17.00 4.70
N ASP A 486 -21.61 -17.54 4.52
CA ASP A 486 -22.54 -17.84 5.61
C ASP A 486 -22.63 -19.36 5.82
N ALA A 487 -22.09 -19.85 6.93
CA ALA A 487 -22.13 -21.27 7.30
C ALA A 487 -23.43 -21.65 8.03
N VAL A 488 -24.26 -20.68 8.44
CA VAL A 488 -25.58 -20.91 9.04
C VAL A 488 -26.59 -21.24 7.94
N THR A 489 -26.68 -20.39 6.90
CA THR A 489 -27.61 -20.54 5.77
C THR A 489 -27.03 -21.32 4.58
N GLY A 490 -25.71 -21.25 4.36
CA GLY A 490 -25.00 -21.88 3.24
C GLY A 490 -24.76 -20.98 2.03
N ASP A 491 -24.89 -19.65 2.15
CA ASP A 491 -24.72 -18.68 1.05
C ASP A 491 -23.50 -17.73 1.23
N THR A 492 -23.48 -16.58 0.56
CA THR A 492 -22.33 -15.64 0.53
C THR A 492 -22.65 -14.26 1.13
N ASP A 493 -23.76 -14.10 1.85
CA ASP A 493 -24.21 -12.87 2.51
C ASP A 493 -24.17 -13.01 4.04
N PRO A 494 -22.97 -12.93 4.67
CA PRO A 494 -22.77 -13.15 6.11
C PRO A 494 -23.24 -11.97 6.95
N LYS A 495 -24.30 -11.27 6.56
CA LYS A 495 -24.91 -10.19 7.35
C LYS A 495 -25.31 -10.69 8.75
N HIS A 496 -25.46 -9.77 9.70
CA HIS A 496 -26.15 -10.10 10.94
C HIS A 496 -27.61 -10.41 10.64
N GLU A 497 -28.09 -11.56 11.12
CA GLU A 497 -29.50 -11.90 11.24
C GLU A 497 -29.79 -12.26 12.71
N GLY A 498 -31.06 -12.49 13.05
CA GLY A 498 -31.46 -12.95 14.38
C GLY A 498 -31.08 -11.99 15.51
N LYS A 499 -29.95 -12.26 16.18
CA LYS A 499 -29.41 -11.48 17.30
C LYS A 499 -27.99 -10.96 17.07
N GLY A 500 -27.39 -11.17 15.89
CA GLY A 500 -25.99 -10.84 15.65
C GLY A 500 -25.68 -9.33 15.74
N TYR A 501 -24.53 -8.99 16.32
CA TYR A 501 -24.05 -7.60 16.41
C TYR A 501 -22.52 -7.43 16.50
N HIS A 502 -21.77 -8.51 16.71
CA HIS A 502 -20.38 -8.47 17.19
C HIS A 502 -19.38 -8.65 16.05
N GLY A 503 -19.62 -9.58 15.13
CA GLY A 503 -18.68 -9.93 14.06
C GLY A 503 -18.31 -8.77 13.11
N THR A 504 -19.13 -7.71 13.05
CA THR A 504 -18.77 -6.47 12.32
C THR A 504 -17.51 -5.79 12.85
N THR A 505 -17.17 -5.94 14.14
CA THR A 505 -16.08 -5.19 14.79
C THR A 505 -14.87 -6.04 15.19
N ILE A 506 -14.98 -7.38 15.25
CA ILE A 506 -13.87 -8.25 15.70
C ILE A 506 -12.61 -8.18 14.83
N GLY A 507 -12.74 -7.75 13.57
CA GLY A 507 -11.60 -7.52 12.68
C GLY A 507 -10.86 -6.21 12.92
N ILE A 508 -11.41 -5.28 13.71
CA ILE A 508 -10.86 -3.92 13.86
C ILE A 508 -9.48 -3.93 14.52
N PRO A 509 -9.26 -4.60 15.66
CA PRO A 509 -7.93 -4.65 16.27
C PRO A 509 -6.93 -5.39 15.39
N SER A 510 -7.34 -6.44 14.68
CA SER A 510 -6.43 -7.29 13.90
C SER A 510 -6.02 -6.70 12.55
N SER A 511 -6.97 -6.08 11.84
CA SER A 511 -6.95 -6.00 10.37
C SER A 511 -7.36 -4.64 9.79
N LEU A 512 -7.77 -3.67 10.61
CA LEU A 512 -8.24 -2.37 10.12
C LEU A 512 -7.18 -1.68 9.25
N ASP A 513 -7.63 -1.13 8.13
CA ASP A 513 -6.84 -0.39 7.16
C ASP A 513 -7.72 0.72 6.60
N PHE A 514 -7.81 1.81 7.37
CA PHE A 514 -8.78 2.90 7.17
C PHE A 514 -8.05 4.24 7.30
N PRO A 515 -8.52 5.35 6.69
CA PRO A 515 -7.82 6.62 6.75
C PRO A 515 -7.46 7.03 8.18
N HIS A 516 -6.16 7.23 8.41
CA HIS A 516 -5.56 7.55 9.72
C HIS A 516 -5.76 6.51 10.83
N GLN A 517 -6.22 5.28 10.58
CA GLN A 517 -6.36 4.24 11.62
C GLN A 517 -6.00 2.82 11.16
N ARG A 518 -5.18 2.10 11.95
CA ARG A 518 -4.63 0.78 11.59
C ARG A 518 -4.75 -0.27 12.70
N GLY A 519 -5.16 -1.48 12.32
CA GLY A 519 -5.08 -2.70 13.12
C GLY A 519 -3.70 -3.37 13.01
N VAL A 520 -3.41 -4.33 13.89
CA VAL A 520 -2.07 -4.94 14.05
C VAL A 520 -1.43 -5.33 12.72
N ALA A 521 -2.11 -6.15 11.92
CA ALA A 521 -1.69 -6.65 10.61
C ALA A 521 -2.47 -5.96 9.47
N TRP A 522 -2.55 -4.63 9.51
CA TRP A 522 -3.30 -3.78 8.57
C TRP A 522 -3.13 -4.09 7.06
N GLN A 523 -2.04 -4.70 6.60
CA GLN A 523 -1.87 -5.06 5.18
C GLN A 523 -2.49 -6.41 4.78
N ASN A 524 -3.07 -7.14 5.74
CA ASN A 524 -3.78 -8.40 5.49
C ASN A 524 -5.09 -8.21 4.72
N GLN A 525 -5.65 -9.34 4.31
CA GLN A 525 -7.04 -9.47 3.91
C GLN A 525 -7.85 -10.17 5.02
N ILE A 526 -9.18 -10.06 4.97
CA ILE A 526 -10.09 -10.82 5.83
C ILE A 526 -11.03 -11.69 4.99
N ALA A 527 -11.31 -12.89 5.51
CA ALA A 527 -12.39 -13.77 5.07
C ALA A 527 -13.48 -13.70 6.15
N VAL A 528 -14.66 -13.22 5.80
CA VAL A 528 -15.76 -12.98 6.76
C VAL A 528 -16.72 -14.16 6.73
N VAL A 529 -16.83 -14.88 7.84
CA VAL A 529 -17.65 -16.10 7.93
C VAL A 529 -18.69 -15.97 9.05
N ARG A 530 -19.98 -15.85 8.68
CA ARG A 530 -21.06 -16.02 9.66
C ARG A 530 -21.12 -17.49 10.04
N SER A 531 -21.07 -17.76 11.34
CA SER A 531 -20.86 -19.11 11.89
C SER A 531 -21.88 -19.50 12.97
N LEU A 532 -22.63 -18.54 13.49
CA LEU A 532 -23.76 -18.71 14.41
C LEU A 532 -24.67 -17.46 14.42
N GLU A 533 -25.72 -17.46 15.24
CA GLU A 533 -26.74 -16.39 15.30
C GLU A 533 -26.46 -15.26 16.32
N CYS A 534 -25.49 -15.45 17.22
CA CYS A 534 -25.22 -14.59 18.36
C CYS A 534 -23.84 -14.91 18.93
N CYS A 535 -22.94 -13.93 19.06
CA CYS A 535 -21.59 -14.17 19.60
C CYS A 535 -21.58 -14.81 21.00
N HIS A 536 -22.58 -14.49 21.84
CA HIS A 536 -22.91 -15.24 23.04
C HIS A 536 -23.73 -16.49 22.67
N GLY A 537 -23.02 -17.52 22.21
CA GLY A 537 -23.57 -18.76 21.68
C GLY A 537 -23.74 -19.85 22.75
N THR A 538 -23.85 -21.09 22.29
CA THR A 538 -23.99 -22.29 23.11
C THR A 538 -23.29 -23.49 22.47
N LEU A 539 -23.17 -24.60 23.20
CA LEU A 539 -22.72 -25.88 22.65
C LEU A 539 -23.65 -26.43 21.53
N ALA A 540 -24.86 -25.90 21.34
CA ALA A 540 -25.73 -26.29 20.21
C ALA A 540 -25.32 -25.62 18.88
N ASP A 541 -24.55 -24.52 18.94
CA ASP A 541 -24.00 -23.82 17.78
C ASP A 541 -22.73 -24.50 17.23
N SER A 542 -22.27 -25.58 17.88
CA SER A 542 -21.13 -26.40 17.42
C SER A 542 -21.28 -26.87 15.97
N ALA A 543 -22.49 -27.24 15.56
CA ALA A 543 -22.76 -27.78 14.23
C ALA A 543 -22.65 -26.73 13.11
N SER A 544 -22.89 -25.44 13.36
CA SER A 544 -22.65 -24.37 12.39
C SER A 544 -21.21 -23.85 12.46
N LEU A 545 -20.63 -23.80 13.66
CA LEU A 545 -19.22 -23.45 13.84
C LEU A 545 -18.29 -24.49 13.18
N ALA A 546 -18.63 -25.78 13.23
CA ALA A 546 -17.93 -26.86 12.54
C ALA A 546 -18.04 -26.76 11.01
N ARG A 547 -19.15 -26.26 10.46
CA ARG A 547 -19.28 -25.95 9.03
C ARG A 547 -18.41 -24.76 8.63
N ALA A 548 -18.37 -23.71 9.44
CA ALA A 548 -17.50 -22.56 9.22
C ALA A 548 -16.01 -22.94 9.24
N LEU A 549 -15.58 -23.76 10.20
CA LEU A 549 -14.21 -24.28 10.28
C LEU A 549 -13.89 -25.25 9.13
N GLN A 550 -14.85 -26.07 8.70
CA GLN A 550 -14.70 -26.92 7.51
C GLN A 550 -14.53 -26.07 6.23
N TRP A 551 -15.34 -25.03 6.05
CA TRP A 551 -15.20 -24.11 4.92
C TRP A 551 -13.80 -23.46 4.88
N VAL A 552 -13.25 -23.08 6.05
CA VAL A 552 -11.85 -22.60 6.13
C VAL A 552 -10.86 -23.68 5.70
N ILE A 553 -11.00 -24.92 6.17
CA ILE A 553 -10.14 -26.05 5.75
C ILE A 553 -10.16 -26.21 4.22
N ASP A 554 -11.33 -26.13 3.60
CA ASP A 554 -11.49 -26.40 2.17
C ASP A 554 -10.98 -25.26 1.26
N HIS A 555 -11.01 -24.00 1.73
CA HIS A 555 -10.67 -22.82 0.90
C HIS A 555 -9.37 -22.09 1.33
N HIS A 556 -8.64 -22.60 2.32
CA HIS A 556 -7.46 -21.90 2.88
C HIS A 556 -6.36 -21.60 1.84
N GLU A 557 -6.11 -22.48 0.87
CA GLU A 557 -5.09 -22.26 -0.16
C GLU A 557 -5.49 -21.15 -1.14
N GLU A 558 -6.71 -21.24 -1.71
CA GLU A 558 -7.26 -20.25 -2.65
C GLU A 558 -7.32 -18.85 -2.03
N HIS A 559 -7.76 -18.79 -0.77
CA HIS A 559 -7.96 -17.54 -0.07
C HIS A 559 -6.74 -17.11 0.77
N ARG A 560 -5.67 -17.92 0.84
CA ARG A 560 -4.45 -17.70 1.65
C ARG A 560 -4.75 -17.48 3.13
N ILE A 561 -5.66 -18.27 3.69
CA ILE A 561 -6.04 -18.18 5.10
C ILE A 561 -4.93 -18.79 5.96
N THR A 562 -4.29 -17.96 6.78
CA THR A 562 -3.18 -18.35 7.66
C THR A 562 -3.57 -18.40 9.14
N THR A 563 -4.70 -17.78 9.48
CA THR A 563 -5.10 -17.46 10.84
C THR A 563 -6.63 -17.44 10.92
N VAL A 564 -7.18 -17.89 12.05
CA VAL A 564 -8.61 -17.90 12.38
C VAL A 564 -8.83 -17.21 13.71
N ASN A 565 -9.61 -16.14 13.70
CA ASN A 565 -10.19 -15.51 14.88
C ASN A 565 -11.55 -16.19 15.15
N LEU A 566 -11.56 -17.14 16.07
CA LEU A 566 -12.75 -17.91 16.44
C LEU A 566 -13.43 -17.21 17.64
N ALA A 567 -14.21 -16.17 17.35
CA ALA A 567 -14.63 -15.16 18.33
C ALA A 567 -15.92 -15.42 19.17
N PRO A 568 -16.73 -16.48 19.01
CA PRO A 568 -17.84 -16.75 19.92
C PRO A 568 -17.40 -17.04 21.36
N VAL A 569 -18.33 -16.91 22.31
CA VAL A 569 -18.22 -17.36 23.71
C VAL A 569 -19.54 -17.98 24.18
N ASP A 570 -19.51 -19.08 24.93
CA ASP A 570 -20.73 -19.68 25.51
C ASP A 570 -21.08 -19.23 26.93
N ASN A 571 -20.25 -18.35 27.51
CA ASN A 571 -20.39 -17.77 28.85
C ASN A 571 -20.44 -18.80 30.00
N ARG A 572 -19.75 -19.95 29.88
CA ARG A 572 -19.70 -20.99 30.93
C ARG A 572 -18.28 -21.34 31.34
N GLU A 573 -18.12 -21.77 32.59
CA GLU A 573 -16.81 -22.11 33.17
C GLU A 573 -16.41 -23.56 32.87
N HIS A 574 -15.71 -23.82 31.75
CA HIS A 574 -15.31 -25.17 31.36
C HIS A 574 -13.92 -25.55 31.90
N GLY A 575 -13.89 -26.31 32.99
CA GLY A 575 -12.65 -26.87 33.56
C GLY A 575 -11.94 -27.89 32.66
N ALA A 576 -12.68 -28.63 31.82
CA ALA A 576 -12.15 -29.56 30.82
C ALA A 576 -12.59 -29.15 29.39
N PRO A 577 -11.95 -29.65 28.32
CA PRO A 577 -12.53 -29.60 26.97
C PRO A 577 -13.90 -30.31 26.96
N VAL A 578 -14.81 -29.86 26.10
CA VAL A 578 -16.16 -30.44 25.97
C VAL A 578 -16.33 -30.97 24.55
N PRO A 579 -16.40 -32.30 24.32
CA PRO A 579 -16.39 -32.87 22.97
C PRO A 579 -17.54 -32.33 22.09
N THR A 580 -17.21 -31.69 20.97
CA THR A 580 -18.18 -31.28 19.94
C THR A 580 -17.61 -31.40 18.52
N GLU A 581 -18.44 -31.15 17.51
CA GLU A 581 -18.13 -31.30 16.09
C GLU A 581 -16.98 -30.39 15.59
N ILE A 582 -16.57 -29.39 16.37
CA ILE A 582 -15.45 -28.51 16.01
C ILE A 582 -14.08 -29.16 16.22
N ASP A 583 -13.96 -30.13 17.12
CA ASP A 583 -12.65 -30.58 17.63
C ASP A 583 -11.77 -31.19 16.52
N ALA A 584 -12.37 -32.06 15.69
CA ALA A 584 -11.71 -32.61 14.51
C ALA A 584 -11.36 -31.55 13.44
N LYS A 585 -12.01 -30.37 13.47
CA LYS A 585 -11.70 -29.24 12.57
C LYS A 585 -10.54 -28.41 13.12
N LEU A 586 -10.52 -28.17 14.44
CA LEU A 586 -9.41 -27.50 15.12
C LEU A 586 -8.10 -28.29 14.95
N ALA A 587 -8.13 -29.61 15.19
CA ALA A 587 -6.99 -30.50 14.94
C ALA A 587 -6.53 -30.47 13.47
N ARG A 588 -7.47 -30.48 12.50
CA ARG A 588 -7.09 -30.41 11.09
C ARG A 588 -6.49 -29.05 10.70
N LEU A 589 -6.94 -27.95 11.28
CA LEU A 589 -6.34 -26.62 11.07
C LEU A 589 -4.94 -26.53 11.70
N ARG A 590 -4.72 -27.19 12.85
CA ARG A 590 -3.41 -27.36 13.51
C ARG A 590 -2.42 -28.08 12.59
N GLU A 591 -2.82 -29.22 12.00
CA GLU A 591 -2.03 -29.97 11.02
C GLU A 591 -1.66 -29.14 9.78
N LEU A 592 -2.61 -28.35 9.26
CA LEU A 592 -2.40 -27.42 8.13
C LEU A 592 -1.48 -26.23 8.47
N GLY A 593 -1.02 -26.11 9.73
CA GLY A 593 -0.19 -25.00 10.17
C GLY A 593 -0.93 -23.66 10.21
N ILE A 594 -2.26 -23.68 10.30
CA ILE A 594 -3.13 -22.51 10.46
C ILE A 594 -3.24 -22.18 11.95
N TRP A 595 -3.10 -20.91 12.31
CA TRP A 595 -3.29 -20.46 13.69
C TRP A 595 -4.79 -20.38 14.00
N VAL A 596 -5.23 -20.98 15.10
CA VAL A 596 -6.61 -20.84 15.61
C VAL A 596 -6.57 -20.43 17.07
N SER A 597 -7.25 -19.33 17.39
CA SER A 597 -7.38 -18.83 18.76
C SER A 597 -8.75 -18.23 19.03
N ALA A 598 -9.17 -18.27 20.30
CA ALA A 598 -10.50 -17.86 20.76
C ALA A 598 -10.41 -17.04 22.06
N PRO A 599 -11.37 -16.13 22.32
CA PRO A 599 -11.48 -15.40 23.58
C PRO A 599 -11.75 -16.31 24.78
N SER A 600 -11.02 -16.13 25.89
CA SER A 600 -11.25 -16.95 27.11
C SER A 600 -12.58 -16.67 27.81
N GLY A 601 -13.18 -15.49 27.58
CA GLY A 601 -14.44 -15.04 28.19
C GLY A 601 -14.23 -13.93 29.24
N ASN A 602 -15.32 -13.21 29.58
CA ASN A 602 -15.28 -11.93 30.29
C ASN A 602 -15.93 -11.95 31.69
N HIS A 603 -15.98 -13.11 32.34
CA HIS A 603 -16.76 -13.36 33.57
C HIS A 603 -15.92 -13.38 34.85
N ALA A 604 -14.60 -13.31 34.71
CA ALA A 604 -13.60 -13.52 35.76
C ALA A 604 -13.58 -14.95 36.36
N PHE A 605 -13.97 -15.96 35.56
CA PHE A 605 -13.83 -17.38 35.91
C PHE A 605 -12.38 -17.73 36.28
N THR A 606 -12.18 -18.67 37.22
CA THR A 606 -10.85 -19.00 37.80
C THR A 606 -10.52 -20.49 37.73
N SER A 607 -11.53 -21.35 37.58
CA SER A 607 -11.43 -22.80 37.43
C SER A 607 -11.62 -23.27 35.98
N GLY A 608 -12.18 -22.42 35.11
CA GLY A 608 -12.39 -22.70 33.70
C GLY A 608 -12.42 -21.45 32.82
N ILE A 609 -12.75 -21.64 31.54
CA ILE A 609 -12.90 -20.60 30.51
C ILE A 609 -14.06 -20.97 29.58
N SER A 610 -14.55 -20.01 28.81
CA SER A 610 -15.67 -20.19 27.86
C SER A 610 -15.31 -21.13 26.70
N TRP A 611 -16.31 -21.86 26.18
CA TRP A 611 -16.21 -22.53 24.87
C TRP A 611 -16.31 -21.46 23.75
N PRO A 612 -15.56 -21.55 22.64
CA PRO A 612 -14.70 -22.67 22.20
C PRO A 612 -13.24 -22.59 22.66
N ALA A 613 -12.83 -21.56 23.40
CA ALA A 613 -11.45 -21.43 23.90
C ALA A 613 -11.04 -22.57 24.87
N ALA A 614 -12.00 -23.28 25.46
CA ALA A 614 -11.76 -24.42 26.33
C ALA A 614 -11.19 -25.69 25.66
N GLN A 615 -11.14 -25.76 24.31
CA GLN A 615 -10.72 -26.95 23.53
C GLN A 615 -9.19 -27.02 23.33
N ALA A 616 -8.65 -28.24 23.24
CA ALA A 616 -7.20 -28.49 23.21
C ALA A 616 -6.45 -27.82 22.03
N ASP A 617 -6.99 -27.90 20.81
CA ASP A 617 -6.38 -27.33 19.61
C ASP A 617 -6.67 -25.83 19.39
N CYS A 618 -7.44 -25.19 20.29
CA CYS A 618 -7.74 -23.77 20.23
C CYS A 618 -6.91 -23.00 21.27
N PHE A 619 -6.16 -21.97 20.85
CA PHE A 619 -5.45 -21.14 21.81
C PHE A 619 -6.39 -20.17 22.53
N ALA A 620 -6.57 -20.35 23.83
CA ALA A 620 -7.34 -19.44 24.68
C ALA A 620 -6.58 -18.12 24.94
N ILE A 621 -7.15 -17.00 24.49
CA ILE A 621 -6.56 -15.66 24.68
C ILE A 621 -7.35 -14.88 25.74
N GLY A 622 -6.67 -14.50 26.81
CA GLY A 622 -7.19 -13.66 27.88
C GLY A 622 -6.81 -12.19 27.73
N ALA A 623 -7.31 -11.35 28.63
CA ALA A 623 -7.12 -9.90 28.56
C ALA A 623 -6.54 -9.29 29.85
N VAL A 624 -5.63 -8.30 29.69
CA VAL A 624 -5.30 -7.33 30.73
C VAL A 624 -5.88 -5.96 30.39
N VAL A 625 -6.14 -5.14 31.43
CA VAL A 625 -6.66 -3.77 31.26
C VAL A 625 -5.66 -2.94 30.45
N PRO A 626 -6.08 -2.19 29.41
CA PRO A 626 -5.16 -1.31 28.68
C PRO A 626 -4.40 -0.35 29.60
N GLY A 627 -3.10 -0.19 29.34
CA GLY A 627 -2.18 0.58 30.16
C GLY A 627 -1.74 -0.08 31.48
N GLN A 628 -2.25 -1.27 31.82
CA GLN A 628 -2.01 -1.91 33.13
C GLN A 628 -1.81 -3.42 33.02
N ASP A 629 -0.87 -3.98 33.77
CA ASP A 629 -0.66 -5.44 33.84
C ASP A 629 -1.61 -6.08 34.86
N VAL A 630 -2.93 -5.82 34.68
CA VAL A 630 -4.03 -6.25 35.56
C VAL A 630 -5.01 -7.13 34.79
N ILE A 631 -5.13 -8.39 35.22
CA ILE A 631 -6.05 -9.37 34.63
C ILE A 631 -7.47 -9.11 35.17
N HIS A 632 -8.43 -8.95 34.26
CA HIS A 632 -9.83 -8.61 34.60
C HIS A 632 -10.85 -9.64 34.07
N CYS A 633 -10.51 -10.38 33.01
CA CYS A 633 -11.33 -11.41 32.39
C CYS A 633 -11.11 -12.83 32.98
N ASP A 634 -11.59 -13.86 32.28
CA ASP A 634 -11.47 -15.28 32.68
C ASP A 634 -9.99 -15.72 32.73
N ARG A 635 -9.59 -16.30 33.86
CA ARG A 635 -8.21 -16.54 34.34
C ARG A 635 -7.99 -17.95 34.90
N SER A 636 -8.45 -18.97 34.16
CA SER A 636 -7.97 -20.34 34.36
C SER A 636 -6.50 -20.47 33.94
N GLU A 637 -5.84 -21.54 34.36
CA GLU A 637 -4.52 -21.95 33.84
C GLU A 637 -4.52 -22.27 32.34
N LYS A 638 -5.70 -22.53 31.75
CA LYS A 638 -5.88 -22.74 30.30
C LYS A 638 -5.54 -21.52 29.43
N VAL A 639 -5.47 -20.32 29.99
CA VAL A 639 -5.21 -19.10 29.20
C VAL A 639 -3.76 -19.09 28.72
N ALA A 640 -3.57 -19.35 27.42
CA ALA A 640 -2.25 -19.57 26.82
C ALA A 640 -1.45 -18.27 26.64
N LEU A 641 -2.13 -17.14 26.40
CA LEU A 641 -1.52 -15.82 26.26
C LEU A 641 -2.51 -14.72 26.67
N LEU A 642 -2.00 -13.61 27.17
CA LEU A 642 -2.76 -12.38 27.42
C LEU A 642 -2.42 -11.31 26.37
N ALA A 643 -3.40 -10.51 25.98
CA ALA A 643 -3.17 -9.24 25.28
C ALA A 643 -3.91 -8.08 25.98
N PRO A 644 -3.49 -6.82 25.80
CA PRO A 644 -4.07 -5.69 26.52
C PRO A 644 -5.26 -5.11 25.73
N ALA A 645 -6.46 -5.35 26.23
CA ALA A 645 -7.74 -4.94 25.62
C ALA A 645 -8.85 -4.97 26.68
N SER A 646 -9.93 -4.21 26.47
CA SER A 646 -11.08 -4.17 27.40
C SER A 646 -12.01 -5.39 27.35
N ALA A 647 -11.76 -6.34 26.43
CA ALA A 647 -12.52 -7.58 26.30
C ALA A 647 -11.67 -8.65 25.60
N THR A 648 -11.91 -9.92 25.93
CA THR A 648 -11.15 -11.06 25.38
C THR A 648 -11.29 -11.22 23.86
N SER A 649 -12.39 -10.81 23.23
CA SER A 649 -12.53 -10.84 21.76
C SER A 649 -11.60 -9.86 21.06
N SER A 650 -11.40 -8.66 21.63
CA SER A 650 -10.37 -7.72 21.16
C SER A 650 -8.95 -8.22 21.43
N ALA A 651 -8.71 -8.85 22.59
CA ALA A 651 -7.42 -9.48 22.89
C ALA A 651 -7.08 -10.59 21.88
N ASN A 652 -8.06 -11.45 21.54
CA ASN A 652 -7.91 -12.49 20.54
C ASN A 652 -7.60 -11.91 19.15
N ALA A 653 -8.30 -10.86 18.74
CA ALA A 653 -8.03 -10.16 17.47
C ALA A 653 -6.60 -9.57 17.41
N ILE A 654 -6.13 -8.94 18.50
CA ILE A 654 -4.74 -8.47 18.61
C ILE A 654 -3.75 -9.62 18.41
N VAL A 655 -3.95 -10.76 19.08
CA VAL A 655 -3.07 -11.93 18.96
C VAL A 655 -3.15 -12.57 17.56
N CYS A 656 -4.32 -12.62 16.93
CA CYS A 656 -4.46 -13.08 15.54
C CYS A 656 -3.61 -12.24 14.57
N GLY A 657 -3.65 -10.91 14.71
CA GLY A 657 -2.81 -10.00 13.92
C GLY A 657 -1.32 -10.18 14.23
N ALA A 658 -0.96 -10.33 15.51
CA ALA A 658 0.41 -10.59 15.94
C ALA A 658 0.97 -11.90 15.33
N ALA A 659 0.16 -12.97 15.29
CA ALA A 659 0.54 -14.25 14.68
C ALA A 659 0.82 -14.13 13.17
N MET A 660 0.11 -13.26 12.44
CA MET A 660 0.39 -13.00 11.01
C MET A 660 1.72 -12.26 10.83
N ILE A 661 2.07 -11.34 11.73
CA ILE A 661 3.37 -10.64 11.72
C ILE A 661 4.51 -11.60 12.08
N LEU A 662 4.33 -12.44 13.11
CA LEU A 662 5.35 -13.41 13.50
C LEU A 662 5.57 -14.48 12.42
N ARG A 663 4.50 -14.95 11.75
CA ARG A 663 4.60 -15.82 10.57
C ARG A 663 5.41 -15.16 9.44
N GLU A 664 5.19 -13.87 9.18
CA GLU A 664 5.94 -13.11 8.18
C GLU A 664 7.42 -12.99 8.57
N ALA A 665 7.71 -12.68 9.83
CA ALA A 665 9.06 -12.58 10.36
C ALA A 665 9.82 -13.91 10.25
N ILE A 666 9.19 -15.03 10.60
CA ILE A 666 9.77 -16.38 10.43
C ILE A 666 10.06 -16.64 8.94
N GLY A 667 9.10 -16.39 8.05
CA GLY A 667 9.26 -16.58 6.60
C GLY A 667 10.30 -15.66 5.92
N LYS A 668 10.70 -14.57 6.57
CA LYS A 668 11.75 -13.63 6.13
C LYS A 668 13.08 -13.81 6.86
N SER A 669 13.27 -14.95 7.52
CA SER A 669 14.46 -15.27 8.32
C SER A 669 15.00 -16.67 7.99
N HIS A 670 16.15 -17.01 8.57
CA HIS A 670 16.65 -18.38 8.62
C HIS A 670 16.33 -19.08 9.95
N PHE A 671 15.32 -18.60 10.70
CA PHE A 671 14.95 -19.10 12.02
C PHE A 671 14.33 -20.51 11.94
N ASP A 672 14.98 -21.48 12.59
CA ASP A 672 14.55 -22.89 12.62
C ASP A 672 13.42 -23.11 13.65
N TRP A 673 12.22 -22.66 13.30
CA TRP A 673 11.02 -22.73 14.15
C TRP A 673 10.66 -24.14 14.62
N ARG A 674 11.15 -25.20 13.97
CA ARG A 674 10.90 -26.60 14.35
C ARG A 674 11.50 -26.99 15.71
N ARG A 675 12.35 -26.14 16.27
CA ARG A 675 12.88 -26.28 17.64
C ARG A 675 11.91 -25.77 18.72
N GLU A 676 10.88 -25.03 18.33
CA GLU A 676 9.96 -24.33 19.23
C GLU A 676 8.56 -24.98 19.32
N GLY A 677 8.23 -25.91 18.42
CA GLY A 677 6.93 -26.61 18.40
C GLY A 677 6.85 -27.64 17.29
N ALA A 678 5.91 -28.60 17.38
CA ALA A 678 5.77 -29.67 16.38
C ALA A 678 5.15 -29.15 15.06
N ASN A 679 4.37 -28.08 15.14
CA ASN A 679 3.86 -27.31 14.00
C ASN A 679 4.13 -25.80 14.18
N LEU A 680 4.00 -25.04 13.09
CA LEU A 680 4.29 -23.61 13.07
C LEU A 680 3.37 -22.79 14.02
N PRO A 681 2.05 -23.07 14.17
CA PRO A 681 1.21 -22.45 15.19
C PRO A 681 1.69 -22.66 16.64
N GLU A 682 2.14 -23.87 17.00
CA GLU A 682 2.78 -24.12 18.31
C GLU A 682 4.07 -23.33 18.48
N ALA A 683 4.97 -23.40 17.49
CA ALA A 683 6.23 -22.67 17.53
C ALA A 683 6.02 -21.16 17.73
N MET A 684 5.02 -20.57 17.08
CA MET A 684 4.65 -19.16 17.28
C MET A 684 4.12 -18.89 18.69
N MET A 685 3.33 -19.80 19.30
CA MET A 685 2.89 -19.63 20.69
C MET A 685 4.05 -19.75 21.67
N THR A 686 4.95 -20.73 21.51
CA THR A 686 6.17 -20.86 22.32
C THR A 686 7.02 -19.60 22.27
N ILE A 687 7.17 -18.98 21.09
CA ILE A 687 7.88 -17.71 20.93
C ILE A 687 7.16 -16.58 21.68
N PHE A 688 5.84 -16.41 21.52
CA PHE A 688 5.08 -15.39 22.25
C PHE A 688 5.11 -15.58 23.78
N GLN A 689 5.10 -16.82 24.27
CA GLN A 689 5.22 -17.12 25.69
C GLN A 689 6.64 -16.87 26.22
N ARG A 690 7.69 -17.14 25.42
CA ARG A 690 9.08 -16.85 25.79
C ARG A 690 9.36 -15.35 25.81
N SER A 691 8.91 -14.61 24.79
CA SER A 691 9.15 -13.16 24.67
C SER A 691 8.19 -12.32 25.53
N GLY A 692 7.05 -12.90 25.93
CA GLY A 692 5.98 -12.18 26.61
C GLY A 692 6.32 -11.76 28.04
N GLN A 693 5.83 -10.59 28.43
CA GLN A 693 6.02 -10.04 29.77
C GLN A 693 5.25 -10.88 30.81
N PRO A 694 5.85 -11.20 31.96
CA PRO A 694 5.18 -11.97 33.01
C PRO A 694 4.14 -11.10 33.74
N VAL A 695 2.92 -11.61 33.89
CA VAL A 695 1.83 -10.93 34.61
C VAL A 695 1.27 -11.86 35.68
N THR A 696 1.38 -11.47 36.95
CA THR A 696 0.87 -12.25 38.09
C THR A 696 -0.55 -11.86 38.42
N ASP A 697 -1.49 -12.81 38.41
CA ASP A 697 -2.84 -12.61 38.94
C ASP A 697 -2.83 -12.70 40.47
N PRO A 698 -3.18 -11.63 41.22
CA PRO A 698 -3.12 -11.65 42.69
C PRO A 698 -4.24 -12.49 43.32
N LEU A 699 -5.29 -12.88 42.56
CA LEU A 699 -6.40 -13.68 43.08
C LEU A 699 -6.12 -15.18 43.04
N THR A 700 -5.51 -15.68 41.96
CA THR A 700 -5.18 -17.11 41.77
C THR A 700 -3.70 -17.44 42.01
N GLY A 701 -2.83 -16.43 42.13
CA GLY A 701 -1.38 -16.60 42.26
C GLY A 701 -0.67 -17.06 40.98
N ARG A 702 -1.40 -17.22 39.86
CA ARG A 702 -0.87 -17.68 38.59
C ARG A 702 -0.05 -16.60 37.88
N VAL A 703 1.01 -16.99 37.19
CA VAL A 703 1.82 -16.11 36.35
C VAL A 703 1.58 -16.44 34.88
N TYR A 704 1.06 -15.46 34.16
CA TYR A 704 0.75 -15.53 32.74
C TYR A 704 1.81 -14.83 31.89
N ARG A 705 1.73 -15.02 30.57
CA ARG A 705 2.53 -14.28 29.59
C ARG A 705 1.64 -13.33 28.80
N ARG A 706 1.98 -12.05 28.82
CA ARG A 706 1.36 -11.03 27.98
C ARG A 706 2.20 -10.78 26.73
N LEU A 707 1.53 -10.65 25.59
CA LEU A 707 2.15 -10.31 24.32
C LEU A 707 3.11 -9.11 24.43
N ASP A 708 4.34 -9.33 23.97
CA ASP A 708 5.31 -8.32 23.56
C ASP A 708 5.72 -8.69 22.12
N LEU A 709 5.09 -8.02 21.14
CA LEU A 709 5.27 -8.36 19.74
C LEU A 709 6.68 -7.99 19.26
N LEU A 710 7.24 -6.88 19.76
CA LEU A 710 8.57 -6.44 19.37
C LEU A 710 9.62 -7.46 19.84
N ALA A 711 9.53 -7.94 21.08
CA ALA A 711 10.42 -8.99 21.57
C ALA A 711 10.28 -10.31 20.78
N ALA A 712 9.05 -10.67 20.37
CA ALA A 712 8.81 -11.87 19.55
C ALA A 712 9.46 -11.77 18.16
N VAL A 713 9.29 -10.62 17.49
CA VAL A 713 9.88 -10.35 16.17
C VAL A 713 11.40 -10.19 16.27
N GLN A 714 11.92 -9.58 17.35
CA GLN A 714 13.37 -9.47 17.61
C GLN A 714 14.04 -10.84 17.80
N HIS A 715 13.41 -11.78 18.51
CA HIS A 715 13.94 -13.15 18.68
C HIS A 715 14.13 -13.87 17.34
N VAL A 716 13.21 -13.66 16.38
CA VAL A 716 13.24 -14.29 15.06
C VAL A 716 14.14 -13.55 14.05
N LEU A 717 14.01 -12.21 13.96
CA LEU A 717 14.74 -11.38 12.99
C LEU A 717 16.13 -10.93 13.44
N GLY A 718 16.48 -11.16 14.71
CA GLY A 718 17.79 -10.89 15.31
C GLY A 718 18.71 -12.12 15.38
N ALA A 719 18.20 -13.32 15.05
CA ALA A 719 18.97 -14.58 15.02
C ALA A 719 19.94 -14.68 13.80
N THR A 720 20.37 -13.54 13.26
CA THR A 720 21.37 -13.43 12.18
C THR A 720 22.54 -12.58 12.68
N GLN A 721 23.53 -13.27 13.26
CA GLN A 721 24.93 -12.87 13.40
C GLN A 721 25.80 -14.04 12.92
#